data_AF-A0A957AUM6-F1
#
_entry.id   AF-A0A957AUM6-F1
#
_cell.length_a   1.000
_cell.length_b   1.000
_cell.length_c   1.000
_cell.angle_alpha   90.00
_cell.angle_beta   90.00
_cell.angle_gamma   90.00
#
_symmetry.space_group_name_H-M   'P 1'
#
loop_
_entity.id
_entity.type
_entity.pdbx_description
1 polymer ?
#
loop_
_entity_poly.entity_id
_entity_poly.type
_entity_poly.pdbx_seq_one_letter_code
_entity_poly.pdbx_strand_id
1 'polypeptide(L)'
;MKNFSRYSRSSLIVAILVITIAALLPAPAGARVTEGLDIQTLAGTTQQRDPGSDALASPAIDPGKDWTIMTLPPAHQVEKILQDGGAIPMDASPAQLQTTIEQWYKDALKDYYTGPDLEAMRVLKEREATFLDDDPSNNPEALPPRNIMAVVVDFDGTDTITRPYPDPDNPDGACVPTESTWGPLALGEDPPPGADDNFTFYLPDPSVAQYQEAIFGVGPDAGYGIIDHPTLGPVDLRGYTLQNYLLEMSRGAYQIGGAVLPEPVAVNHSQEYYGHAVYDDDNGAGACTSPLFSDAHPGEYIYDVIDAVKDQYQDTLDCSQFDANGDHVIDLLVTIHAGYGFQNGGGEDRLNTSSSGFYWDPYFQRPKICGFSTPLNLTDDYYVAGYNIDPEQLAVGALQEEFEHQLGLPDLYTIDASANSNGWWGANSVGVWGGPLSGTRPVGHNLWQDFVLGWRNPVIINYDDPALELTIGRARNTPEGTEDGLIVRLPDAEQTIPNLAGAGNGWWTEPENFASQTATRDFNLRNATAPVVFSFDSFWDIENNRDYGYVQVSTNSGLTWTTLPDMDGVLTDSNPYGFNLGWGLTGSGSGTLRFDLSDYTGQTIRLRFTYQTDFTVVEPGWWVDNLLLTDANSTLYENDLDTDFSDWTLNGWVITPSAYTTPRYYLFEWRDDNGFDRSLNDPYNTEYAVAGGPPPTNIVGRMPATTPGMTVSLRDAAQDFDYEISSDICEPPSCGPKFGLLVVESNNFPKRFDTTFPNLQGGWVGPTPSGRTLSGDATFGHTPTEAWTASLGLDYTTGHYVQPPIETKSWPSLPATPAFHDSYGYYPGFFYPGSGSSLYFNYFAASAVLPAQDDYSTRVTLPDSTPLPQLYGL
;
A
#
# COMPACT_ATOMS: atom_id res chain seq x y z
N MET A 1 -15.58 -6.70 33.06
CA MET A 1 -15.99 -8.11 32.88
C MET A 1 -17.08 -8.20 31.80
N LYS A 2 -16.60 -8.01 30.58
CA LYS A 2 -17.18 -7.98 29.21
C LYS A 2 -15.90 -8.05 28.33
N ASN A 3 -15.83 -8.62 27.13
CA ASN A 3 -16.73 -9.46 26.32
C ASN A 3 -15.81 -10.42 25.53
N PHE A 4 -16.27 -11.64 25.25
CA PHE A 4 -15.70 -12.49 24.19
C PHE A 4 -16.87 -13.26 23.56
N SER A 5 -17.26 -12.88 22.35
CA SER A 5 -18.27 -13.57 21.50
C SER A 5 -18.61 -12.71 20.27
N ARG A 6 -17.89 -12.86 19.16
CA ARG A 6 -18.52 -12.74 17.83
C ARG A 6 -18.76 -14.18 17.34
N TYR A 7 -20.03 -14.52 17.13
CA TYR A 7 -20.49 -15.82 16.64
C TYR A 7 -21.03 -15.63 15.23
N SER A 8 -20.79 -16.61 14.36
CA SER A 8 -21.44 -16.70 13.05
C SER A 8 -22.98 -16.67 13.16
N ARG A 9 -23.66 -16.18 12.12
CA ARG A 9 -25.06 -16.53 11.85
C ARG A 9 -25.26 -16.94 10.40
N SER A 10 -25.70 -18.17 10.22
CA SER A 10 -26.10 -18.75 8.94
C SER A 10 -27.61 -19.04 8.92
N SER A 11 -28.19 -19.04 7.71
CA SER A 11 -29.30 -19.92 7.27
C SER A 11 -30.75 -19.67 7.73
N LEU A 12 -31.66 -19.50 6.75
CA LEU A 12 -32.80 -20.39 6.39
C LEU A 12 -33.57 -19.77 5.18
N ILE A 13 -34.20 -20.49 4.22
CA ILE A 13 -35.13 -21.64 4.28
C ILE A 13 -34.94 -22.63 3.08
N VAL A 14 -35.32 -23.90 3.25
CA VAL A 14 -35.10 -25.06 2.35
C VAL A 14 -36.41 -25.77 1.95
N ALA A 15 -36.51 -26.38 0.74
CA ALA A 15 -37.54 -27.41 0.43
C ALA A 15 -37.25 -28.41 -0.75
N ILE A 16 -36.43 -29.44 -0.47
CA ILE A 16 -36.51 -30.87 -0.88
C ILE A 16 -37.46 -31.33 -2.04
N LEU A 17 -36.92 -32.09 -3.01
CA LEU A 17 -37.49 -33.40 -3.44
C LEU A 17 -36.44 -34.38 -4.01
N VAL A 18 -36.44 -35.64 -3.55
CA VAL A 18 -35.54 -36.72 -3.98
C VAL A 18 -36.32 -37.79 -4.76
N ILE A 19 -35.79 -38.28 -5.89
CA ILE A 19 -36.16 -39.59 -6.47
C ILE A 19 -34.90 -40.36 -6.89
N THR A 20 -34.77 -41.58 -6.39
CA THR A 20 -33.66 -42.52 -6.63
C THR A 20 -33.92 -43.43 -7.84
N ILE A 21 -32.86 -43.89 -8.51
CA ILE A 21 -32.67 -45.29 -8.99
C ILE A 21 -31.17 -45.53 -9.21
N ALA A 22 -30.68 -46.73 -8.88
CA ALA A 22 -29.26 -47.06 -8.83
C ALA A 22 -28.89 -48.29 -9.69
N ALA A 23 -27.69 -48.30 -10.27
CA ALA A 23 -26.90 -49.45 -10.75
C ALA A 23 -25.70 -48.94 -11.58
N LEU A 24 -24.49 -49.52 -11.60
CA LEU A 24 -23.81 -50.53 -10.79
C LEU A 24 -22.35 -50.59 -11.28
N LEU A 25 -21.34 -50.56 -10.40
CA LEU A 25 -20.02 -51.25 -10.50
C LEU A 25 -19.10 -50.77 -9.35
N PRO A 26 -18.23 -51.63 -8.77
CA PRO A 26 -17.45 -51.28 -7.58
C PRO A 26 -16.02 -50.80 -7.90
N ALA A 27 -15.59 -49.72 -7.24
CA ALA A 27 -14.19 -49.33 -7.09
C ALA A 27 -13.74 -49.58 -5.62
N PRO A 28 -12.42 -49.67 -5.31
CA PRO A 28 -11.94 -50.03 -3.98
C PRO A 28 -12.27 -48.98 -2.92
N ALA A 29 -12.40 -49.42 -1.66
CA ALA A 29 -12.84 -48.57 -0.55
C ALA A 29 -11.69 -47.77 0.09
N GLY A 30 -11.93 -46.48 0.34
CA GLY A 30 -11.11 -45.61 1.19
C GLY A 30 -11.52 -44.15 1.04
N ALA A 31 -12.07 -43.55 2.11
CA ALA A 31 -12.48 -42.14 2.22
C ALA A 31 -13.44 -41.60 1.12
N ARG A 32 -14.75 -41.66 1.39
CA ARG A 32 -15.67 -40.63 0.88
C ARG A 32 -15.53 -39.40 1.77
N VAL A 33 -15.06 -38.28 1.23
CA VAL A 33 -15.23 -36.97 1.85
C VAL A 33 -16.68 -36.55 1.57
N THR A 34 -17.55 -36.65 2.57
CA THR A 34 -18.92 -36.14 2.55
C THR A 34 -19.25 -35.48 3.88
N GLU A 35 -18.45 -34.47 4.21
CA GLU A 35 -18.63 -33.42 5.21
C GLU A 35 -17.69 -32.28 4.77
N GLY A 36 -18.03 -31.03 5.08
CA GLY A 36 -17.35 -29.85 4.52
C GLY A 36 -15.84 -29.84 4.78
N LEU A 37 -15.07 -29.46 3.77
CA LEU A 37 -13.66 -29.15 3.95
C LEU A 37 -13.53 -27.71 4.43
N ASP A 38 -12.98 -27.51 5.62
CA ASP A 38 -12.66 -26.17 6.11
C ASP A 38 -11.33 -25.72 5.49
N ILE A 39 -11.32 -24.56 4.82
CA ILE A 39 -10.07 -23.89 4.47
C ILE A 39 -9.45 -23.41 5.79
N GLN A 40 -8.29 -23.95 6.16
CA GLN A 40 -7.59 -23.54 7.37
C GLN A 40 -6.57 -22.45 7.01
N THR A 41 -7.02 -21.20 7.04
CA THR A 41 -6.16 -20.11 7.52
C THR A 41 -5.91 -20.38 9.00
N LEU A 42 -4.86 -21.15 9.31
CA LEU A 42 -4.43 -21.29 10.71
C LEU A 42 -4.14 -19.88 11.23
N ALA A 43 -4.75 -19.50 12.35
CA ALA A 43 -4.33 -18.34 13.10
C ALA A 43 -2.84 -18.57 13.48
N GLY A 44 -1.94 -17.78 12.89
CA GLY A 44 -0.52 -18.13 12.74
C GLY A 44 -0.09 -18.54 11.33
N THR A 45 -0.74 -18.00 10.28
CA THR A 45 -0.27 -18.05 8.88
C THR A 45 0.09 -16.68 8.28
N THR A 46 0.33 -15.69 9.15
CA THR A 46 1.71 -15.20 9.12
C THR A 46 2.60 -16.44 9.25
N GLN A 47 3.29 -16.82 8.15
CA GLN A 47 4.67 -17.28 8.37
C GLN A 47 5.24 -16.21 9.30
N GLN A 48 5.62 -16.59 10.53
CA GLN A 48 6.17 -15.64 11.50
C GLN A 48 7.21 -14.84 10.73
N ARG A 49 6.94 -13.52 10.51
CA ARG A 49 7.66 -12.71 9.52
C ARG A 49 9.13 -12.99 9.74
N ASP A 50 9.82 -13.43 8.69
CA ASP A 50 11.16 -13.98 8.82
C ASP A 50 12.02 -12.88 9.49
N PRO A 51 12.40 -13.05 10.77
CA PRO A 51 12.87 -11.93 11.59
C PRO A 51 14.30 -11.51 11.24
N GLY A 52 14.86 -12.08 10.16
CA GLY A 52 16.08 -11.67 9.49
C GLY A 52 15.90 -11.31 8.01
N SER A 53 14.72 -11.58 7.41
CA SER A 53 14.28 -10.84 6.22
C SER A 53 13.87 -9.40 6.57
N ASP A 54 13.46 -9.19 7.83
CA ASP A 54 13.05 -7.90 8.40
C ASP A 54 14.21 -6.89 8.52
N ALA A 55 15.46 -7.33 8.34
CA ALA A 55 16.60 -6.46 8.10
C ALA A 55 16.52 -5.70 6.76
N LEU A 56 15.65 -6.08 5.83
CA LEU A 56 15.53 -5.42 4.52
C LEU A 56 14.06 -5.32 4.11
N ALA A 57 13.23 -4.90 5.06
CA ALA A 57 11.86 -4.48 4.82
C ALA A 57 11.80 -2.95 4.70
N SER A 58 11.03 -2.46 3.74
CA SER A 58 10.35 -1.16 3.87
C SER A 58 9.49 -1.21 5.14
N PRO A 59 9.34 -0.11 5.92
CA PRO A 59 8.77 -0.08 7.27
C PRO A 59 7.52 -0.94 7.41
N ALA A 60 7.61 -2.05 8.17
CA ALA A 60 6.45 -2.91 8.34
C ALA A 60 5.50 -2.29 9.37
N ILE A 61 4.39 -1.79 8.84
CA ILE A 61 3.37 -1.02 9.53
C ILE A 61 2.68 -1.78 10.67
N ASP A 62 2.30 -1.04 11.71
CA ASP A 62 1.37 -1.43 12.76
C ASP A 62 -0.01 -1.79 12.18
N PRO A 63 -0.50 -3.05 12.31
CA PRO A 63 -1.81 -3.45 11.78
C PRO A 63 -3.01 -2.79 12.51
N GLY A 64 -2.77 -1.88 13.45
CA GLY A 64 -3.75 -0.94 13.98
C GLY A 64 -3.82 0.42 13.24
N LYS A 65 -3.07 0.60 12.16
CA LYS A 65 -3.08 1.80 11.30
C LYS A 65 -3.47 1.45 9.87
N ASP A 66 -4.75 1.62 9.55
CA ASP A 66 -5.25 1.54 8.18
C ASP A 66 -4.69 2.69 7.34
N TRP A 67 -3.60 2.44 6.60
CA TRP A 67 -3.19 3.31 5.50
C TRP A 67 -4.12 3.09 4.31
N THR A 68 -5.33 3.63 4.45
CA THR A 68 -6.19 3.87 3.31
C THR A 68 -5.47 4.86 2.39
N ILE A 69 -5.02 4.37 1.23
CA ILE A 69 -4.55 5.23 0.14
C ILE A 69 -5.72 6.17 -0.20
N MET A 70 -5.59 7.45 0.16
CA MET A 70 -6.67 8.40 0.00
C MET A 70 -6.95 8.64 -1.48
N THR A 71 -8.06 8.08 -1.96
CA THR A 71 -8.59 8.32 -3.30
C THR A 71 -9.07 9.76 -3.41
N LEU A 72 -8.27 10.62 -4.04
CA LEU A 72 -8.74 11.95 -4.42
C LEU A 72 -9.94 11.84 -5.39
N PRO A 73 -11.02 12.64 -5.20
CA PRO A 73 -12.16 12.62 -6.09
C PRO A 73 -11.72 12.91 -7.53
N PRO A 74 -12.24 12.24 -8.57
CA PRO A 74 -11.86 12.50 -9.96
C PRO A 74 -12.25 13.90 -10.44
N ALA A 75 -11.56 14.43 -11.46
CA ALA A 75 -11.61 15.86 -11.82
C ALA A 75 -13.03 16.41 -12.09
N HIS A 76 -13.93 15.58 -12.61
CA HIS A 76 -15.33 15.97 -12.85
C HIS A 76 -16.18 16.07 -11.56
N GLN A 77 -15.81 15.36 -10.49
CA GLN A 77 -16.40 15.55 -9.16
C GLN A 77 -15.85 16.82 -8.51
N VAL A 78 -14.54 17.09 -8.64
CA VAL A 78 -13.92 18.33 -8.15
C VAL A 78 -14.44 19.57 -8.87
N GLU A 79 -14.62 19.51 -10.20
CA GLU A 79 -15.34 20.50 -10.99
C GLU A 79 -16.69 20.85 -10.34
N LYS A 80 -17.47 19.81 -10.04
CA LYS A 80 -18.81 19.94 -9.49
C LYS A 80 -18.79 20.51 -8.06
N ILE A 81 -17.88 20.05 -7.20
CA ILE A 81 -17.65 20.59 -5.85
C ILE A 81 -17.30 22.10 -5.92
N LEU A 82 -16.42 22.49 -6.83
CA LEU A 82 -16.03 23.89 -7.03
C LEU A 82 -17.17 24.75 -7.60
N GLN A 83 -17.99 24.19 -8.51
CA GLN A 83 -19.16 24.88 -9.09
C GLN A 83 -20.29 25.05 -8.08
N ASP A 84 -20.63 23.99 -7.34
CA ASP A 84 -21.68 23.97 -6.32
C ASP A 84 -21.28 24.78 -5.08
N GLY A 85 -19.99 24.81 -4.73
CA GLY A 85 -19.40 25.71 -3.72
C GLY A 85 -19.28 27.17 -4.16
N GLY A 86 -19.49 27.48 -5.45
CA GLY A 86 -19.38 28.83 -6.02
C GLY A 86 -17.93 29.35 -6.14
N ALA A 87 -16.93 28.48 -6.05
CA ALA A 87 -15.52 28.78 -6.24
C ALA A 87 -15.18 28.99 -7.73
N ILE A 88 -15.89 28.30 -8.64
CA ILE A 88 -15.79 28.48 -10.09
C ILE A 88 -17.17 28.67 -10.73
N PRO A 89 -17.34 29.56 -11.74
CA PRO A 89 -18.62 29.70 -12.45
C PRO A 89 -18.98 28.49 -13.33
N MET A 90 -20.28 28.20 -13.43
CA MET A 90 -20.88 27.23 -14.37
C MET A 90 -20.59 27.51 -15.86
N ASP A 91 -20.07 28.70 -16.21
CA ASP A 91 -19.68 29.09 -17.57
C ASP A 91 -18.16 29.33 -17.72
N ALA A 92 -17.36 28.82 -16.78
CA ALA A 92 -15.91 28.91 -16.84
C ALA A 92 -15.33 28.26 -18.11
N SER A 93 -14.29 28.88 -18.68
CA SER A 93 -13.58 28.30 -19.81
C SER A 93 -12.73 27.08 -19.38
N PRO A 94 -12.50 26.08 -20.24
CA PRO A 94 -11.75 24.87 -19.88
C PRO A 94 -10.39 25.14 -19.23
N ALA A 95 -9.68 26.21 -19.63
CA ALA A 95 -8.42 26.60 -19.01
C ALA A 95 -8.58 27.12 -17.57
N GLN A 96 -9.66 27.86 -17.26
CA GLN A 96 -9.97 28.25 -15.88
C GLN A 96 -10.41 27.06 -15.05
N LEU A 97 -11.15 26.15 -15.68
CA LEU A 97 -11.68 24.93 -15.12
C LEU A 97 -10.53 24.02 -14.67
N GLN A 98 -9.61 23.73 -15.59
CA GLN A 98 -8.37 23.01 -15.35
C GLN A 98 -7.51 23.70 -14.27
N THR A 99 -7.15 24.98 -14.42
CA THR A 99 -6.31 25.68 -13.42
C THR A 99 -6.94 25.74 -12.01
N THR A 100 -8.28 25.80 -11.89
CA THR A 100 -8.93 25.83 -10.57
C THR A 100 -9.07 24.44 -9.95
N ILE A 101 -9.23 23.39 -10.76
CA ILE A 101 -9.18 21.98 -10.31
C ILE A 101 -7.75 21.61 -9.91
N GLU A 102 -6.76 21.93 -10.74
CA GLU A 102 -5.32 21.77 -10.43
C GLU A 102 -4.97 22.53 -9.14
N GLN A 103 -5.48 23.75 -8.95
CA GLN A 103 -5.28 24.49 -7.71
C GLN A 103 -6.00 23.84 -6.52
N TRP A 104 -7.20 23.29 -6.72
CA TRP A 104 -7.93 22.57 -5.67
C TRP A 104 -7.20 21.30 -5.25
N TYR A 105 -6.67 20.50 -6.19
CA TYR A 105 -5.82 19.36 -5.83
C TYR A 105 -4.54 19.82 -5.15
N LYS A 106 -3.83 20.82 -5.69
CA LYS A 106 -2.66 21.43 -5.03
C LYS A 106 -2.98 22.00 -3.65
N ASP A 107 -4.23 22.35 -3.37
CA ASP A 107 -4.69 22.81 -2.06
C ASP A 107 -5.14 21.65 -1.14
N ALA A 108 -5.74 20.58 -1.69
CA ALA A 108 -6.15 19.37 -0.95
C ALA A 108 -4.95 18.48 -0.57
N LEU A 109 -3.92 18.44 -1.42
CA LEU A 109 -2.61 17.88 -1.10
C LEU A 109 -1.86 18.68 -0.03
N LYS A 110 -2.39 19.81 0.48
CA LYS A 110 -1.68 20.58 1.50
C LYS A 110 -1.60 19.89 2.85
N ASP A 111 -2.33 18.81 3.03
CA ASP A 111 -2.51 18.23 4.36
C ASP A 111 -2.00 16.77 4.46
N TYR A 112 -1.56 16.13 3.34
CA TYR A 112 -1.31 14.67 3.25
C TYR A 112 -0.03 14.30 2.45
N TYR A 113 0.73 13.27 2.88
CA TYR A 113 2.17 12.97 2.61
C TYR A 113 2.59 11.58 3.15
N THR A 114 2.11 10.46 2.60
CA THR A 114 2.71 9.11 2.71
C THR A 114 2.33 8.29 1.50
N GLY A 115 3.15 7.30 1.16
CA GLY A 115 2.97 6.53 -0.06
C GLY A 115 3.04 7.46 -1.27
N PRO A 116 2.47 7.07 -2.42
CA PRO A 116 2.46 7.91 -3.61
C PRO A 116 1.75 9.26 -3.37
N ASP A 117 2.32 10.34 -3.92
CA ASP A 117 1.63 11.62 -4.07
C ASP A 117 0.27 11.33 -4.73
N LEU A 118 -0.81 11.65 -4.01
CA LEU A 118 -2.16 11.21 -4.36
C LEU A 118 -2.65 11.87 -5.66
N GLU A 119 -2.19 13.08 -5.95
CA GLU A 119 -2.51 13.79 -7.20
C GLU A 119 -1.68 13.20 -8.33
N ALA A 120 -0.40 12.90 -8.08
CA ALA A 120 0.41 12.17 -9.04
C ALA A 120 -0.21 10.79 -9.34
N MET A 121 -0.70 10.05 -8.33
CA MET A 121 -1.42 8.78 -8.51
C MET A 121 -2.73 8.97 -9.28
N ARG A 122 -3.54 9.99 -8.96
CA ARG A 122 -4.77 10.31 -9.71
C ARG A 122 -4.44 10.59 -11.18
N VAL A 123 -3.40 11.38 -11.43
CA VAL A 123 -2.86 11.65 -12.77
C VAL A 123 -2.36 10.36 -13.42
N LEU A 124 -1.71 9.43 -12.72
CA LEU A 124 -1.34 8.12 -13.27
C LEU A 124 -2.56 7.26 -13.62
N LYS A 125 -3.61 7.22 -12.79
CA LYS A 125 -4.86 6.50 -13.09
C LYS A 125 -5.57 7.10 -14.32
N GLU A 126 -5.58 8.43 -14.47
CA GLU A 126 -6.11 9.12 -15.66
C GLU A 126 -5.25 8.89 -16.91
N ARG A 127 -3.92 8.84 -16.77
CA ARG A 127 -2.98 8.47 -17.85
C ARG A 127 -3.15 7.01 -18.28
N GLU A 128 -3.32 6.09 -17.33
CA GLU A 128 -3.59 4.67 -17.57
C GLU A 128 -4.83 4.51 -18.46
N ALA A 129 -5.96 5.12 -18.07
CA ALA A 129 -7.18 5.13 -18.87
C ALA A 129 -6.97 5.78 -20.26
N THR A 130 -6.31 6.95 -20.29
CA THR A 130 -6.05 7.72 -21.51
C THR A 130 -5.22 6.93 -22.54
N PHE A 131 -4.14 6.29 -22.10
CA PHE A 131 -3.30 5.46 -22.98
C PHE A 131 -4.05 4.20 -23.42
N LEU A 132 -4.87 3.61 -22.56
CA LEU A 132 -5.67 2.43 -22.90
C LEU A 132 -6.74 2.72 -23.95
N ASP A 133 -7.21 3.96 -24.13
CA ASP A 133 -8.23 4.31 -25.13
C ASP A 133 -7.72 4.32 -26.59
N ASP A 134 -6.40 4.33 -26.82
CA ASP A 134 -5.74 4.33 -28.15
C ASP A 134 -6.20 5.49 -29.07
N ASP A 135 -6.63 6.63 -28.51
CA ASP A 135 -6.85 7.88 -29.25
C ASP A 135 -5.56 8.71 -29.30
N PRO A 136 -4.85 8.81 -30.46
CA PRO A 136 -3.60 9.54 -30.57
C PRO A 136 -3.76 11.07 -30.46
N SER A 137 -4.97 11.60 -30.25
CA SER A 137 -5.19 13.00 -29.87
C SER A 137 -5.16 13.23 -28.36
N ASN A 138 -5.31 12.18 -27.55
CA ASN A 138 -5.24 12.21 -26.08
C ASN A 138 -3.85 11.77 -25.61
N ASN A 139 -2.79 12.50 -25.97
CA ASN A 139 -1.45 12.19 -25.46
C ASN A 139 -1.23 12.98 -24.16
N PRO A 140 -1.00 12.33 -23.00
CA PRO A 140 -0.87 13.04 -21.73
C PRO A 140 0.40 13.92 -21.71
N GLU A 141 0.38 14.96 -20.88
CA GLU A 141 1.52 15.88 -20.75
C GLU A 141 2.76 15.16 -20.19
N ALA A 142 3.93 15.77 -20.35
CA ALA A 142 5.13 15.28 -19.68
C ALA A 142 4.93 15.34 -18.15
N LEU A 143 5.50 14.38 -17.41
CA LEU A 143 5.48 14.42 -15.96
C LEU A 143 6.14 15.73 -15.47
N PRO A 144 5.58 16.38 -14.43
CA PRO A 144 6.22 17.56 -13.85
C PRO A 144 7.60 17.18 -13.32
N PRO A 145 8.62 18.05 -13.47
CA PRO A 145 9.90 17.83 -12.81
C PRO A 145 9.72 17.84 -11.28
N ARG A 146 10.60 17.12 -10.58
CA ARG A 146 10.71 17.11 -9.12
C ARG A 146 12.16 17.33 -8.70
N ASN A 147 12.37 18.09 -7.63
CA ASN A 147 13.70 18.34 -7.09
C ASN A 147 13.88 17.71 -5.71
N ILE A 148 15.12 17.32 -5.37
CA ILE A 148 15.45 16.71 -4.07
C ILE A 148 16.25 17.70 -3.22
N MET A 149 15.78 17.93 -1.99
CA MET A 149 16.54 18.55 -0.91
C MET A 149 17.10 17.45 -0.01
N ALA A 150 18.39 17.14 -0.11
CA ALA A 150 19.02 16.12 0.73
C ALA A 150 19.82 16.77 1.87
N VAL A 151 19.67 16.25 3.10
CA VAL A 151 20.28 16.77 4.32
C VAL A 151 21.02 15.66 5.05
N VAL A 152 22.31 15.81 5.30
CA VAL A 152 23.08 14.87 6.15
C VAL A 152 22.95 15.30 7.62
N VAL A 153 22.73 14.36 8.53
CA VAL A 153 22.38 14.63 9.93
C VAL A 153 23.29 13.85 10.89
N ASP A 154 24.01 14.59 11.74
CA ASP A 154 24.76 14.06 12.88
C ASP A 154 23.93 14.17 14.18
N PHE A 155 24.20 13.29 15.15
CA PHE A 155 23.57 13.31 16.47
C PHE A 155 24.56 13.87 17.51
N ASP A 156 24.29 15.05 18.07
CA ASP A 156 25.18 15.71 19.07
C ASP A 156 24.74 15.43 20.52
N GLY A 157 23.61 14.76 20.72
CA GLY A 157 22.96 14.55 22.01
C GLY A 157 23.58 13.48 22.91
N THR A 158 23.11 13.41 24.15
CA THR A 158 23.33 12.27 25.05
C THR A 158 22.08 12.10 25.89
N ASP A 159 21.37 11.00 25.65
CA ASP A 159 20.08 10.75 26.27
C ASP A 159 20.14 9.53 27.19
N THR A 160 19.54 9.67 28.37
CA THR A 160 19.31 8.58 29.31
C THR A 160 17.81 8.28 29.34
N ILE A 161 17.42 7.15 28.76
CA ILE A 161 16.01 6.76 28.63
C ILE A 161 15.73 5.64 29.62
N THR A 162 14.65 5.79 30.40
CA THR A 162 14.09 4.70 31.20
C THR A 162 12.79 4.25 30.54
N ARG A 163 12.77 3.03 29.99
CA ARG A 163 11.60 2.46 29.30
C ARG A 163 11.22 1.07 29.86
N PRO A 164 9.99 0.57 29.63
CA PRO A 164 9.73 -0.86 29.73
C PRO A 164 10.62 -1.61 28.73
N TYR A 165 11.18 -2.76 29.13
CA TYR A 165 12.03 -3.59 28.29
C TYR A 165 12.08 -5.02 28.84
N PRO A 166 12.40 -6.06 28.05
CA PRO A 166 12.45 -7.44 28.52
C PRO A 166 13.47 -7.65 29.65
N ASP A 167 13.11 -8.44 30.67
CA ASP A 167 14.02 -8.80 31.77
C ASP A 167 15.10 -9.76 31.26
N PRO A 168 16.41 -9.42 31.31
CA PRO A 168 17.48 -10.31 30.85
C PRO A 168 17.54 -11.66 31.60
N ASP A 169 17.04 -11.72 32.84
CA ASP A 169 16.96 -12.96 33.62
C ASP A 169 15.64 -13.73 33.37
N ASN A 170 14.65 -13.12 32.70
CA ASN A 170 13.34 -13.71 32.40
C ASN A 170 12.66 -13.04 31.17
N PRO A 171 13.17 -13.24 29.94
CA PRO A 171 12.71 -12.51 28.75
C PRO A 171 11.27 -12.81 28.35
N ASP A 172 10.73 -13.98 28.72
CA ASP A 172 9.32 -14.36 28.51
C ASP A 172 8.35 -13.70 29.53
N GLY A 173 8.85 -12.86 30.44
CA GLY A 173 8.07 -12.22 31.50
C GLY A 173 7.70 -10.76 31.22
N ALA A 174 6.98 -10.16 32.17
CA ALA A 174 6.58 -8.76 32.14
C ALA A 174 7.78 -7.81 32.06
N CYS A 175 7.57 -6.64 31.45
CA CYS A 175 8.61 -5.65 31.25
C CYS A 175 9.19 -5.14 32.58
N VAL A 176 10.50 -4.94 32.61
CA VAL A 176 11.19 -4.26 33.71
C VAL A 176 11.63 -2.87 33.27
N PRO A 177 11.48 -1.83 34.11
CA PRO A 177 12.03 -0.50 33.81
C PRO A 177 13.55 -0.60 33.67
N THR A 178 14.03 -0.38 32.44
CA THR A 178 15.44 -0.47 32.08
C THR A 178 15.93 0.92 31.72
N GLU A 179 17.02 1.35 32.37
CA GLU A 179 17.70 2.62 32.11
C GLU A 179 18.92 2.37 31.24
N SER A 180 18.94 2.98 30.06
CA SER A 180 20.05 2.92 29.10
C SER A 180 20.49 4.33 28.73
N THR A 181 21.72 4.49 28.25
CA THR A 181 22.28 5.81 27.90
C THR A 181 23.13 5.69 26.65
N TRP A 182 22.82 6.54 25.67
CA TRP A 182 23.50 6.60 24.39
C TRP A 182 24.08 8.01 24.19
N GLY A 183 25.14 8.10 23.39
CA GLY A 183 25.91 9.31 23.20
C GLY A 183 25.75 9.90 21.80
N PRO A 184 26.58 10.90 21.46
CA PRO A 184 26.65 11.43 20.11
C PRO A 184 27.07 10.35 19.12
N LEU A 185 26.63 10.50 17.87
CA LEU A 185 27.01 9.66 16.74
C LEU A 185 27.15 10.54 15.50
N ALA A 186 28.36 10.58 14.95
CA ALA A 186 28.65 11.32 13.73
C ALA A 186 28.82 10.39 12.51
N LEU A 187 28.68 10.97 11.32
CA LEU A 187 28.82 10.32 10.03
C LEU A 187 30.08 9.44 9.93
N GLY A 188 29.89 8.14 9.68
CA GLY A 188 30.96 7.17 9.50
C GLY A 188 31.62 6.66 10.79
N GLU A 189 31.06 6.92 11.97
CA GLU A 189 31.59 6.38 13.24
C GLU A 189 31.20 4.90 13.48
N ASP A 190 30.26 4.35 12.71
CA ASP A 190 29.79 2.97 12.86
C ASP A 190 30.80 1.92 12.35
N PRO A 191 30.84 0.72 12.98
CA PRO A 191 31.79 -0.30 12.62
C PRO A 191 31.44 -0.96 11.26
N PRO A 192 32.44 -1.47 10.52
CA PRO A 192 32.19 -2.28 9.33
C PRO A 192 31.38 -3.54 9.66
N PRO A 193 30.63 -4.10 8.69
CA PRO A 193 29.93 -5.37 8.86
C PRO A 193 30.82 -6.52 9.36
N GLY A 194 30.18 -7.50 9.98
CA GLY A 194 30.83 -8.65 10.61
C GLY A 194 31.65 -9.49 9.63
N ALA A 195 32.62 -10.22 10.16
CA ALA A 195 33.66 -10.89 9.36
C ALA A 195 33.16 -11.99 8.40
N ASP A 196 31.92 -12.46 8.58
CA ASP A 196 31.26 -13.46 7.72
C ASP A 196 30.16 -12.83 6.82
N ASP A 197 29.90 -11.51 6.93
CA ASP A 197 28.90 -10.79 6.12
C ASP A 197 29.25 -10.82 4.63
N ASN A 198 28.28 -11.08 3.75
CA ASN A 198 28.49 -11.14 2.31
C ASN A 198 27.56 -10.23 1.49
N PHE A 199 26.90 -9.24 2.13
CA PHE A 199 25.79 -8.54 1.50
C PHE A 199 25.49 -7.10 1.99
N THR A 200 25.86 -6.73 3.21
CA THR A 200 25.52 -5.43 3.77
C THR A 200 26.23 -4.31 3.00
N PHE A 201 25.48 -3.29 2.56
CA PHE A 201 26.07 -2.10 1.96
C PHE A 201 26.78 -1.29 3.05
N TYR A 202 28.07 -0.97 2.81
CA TYR A 202 28.90 -0.23 3.75
C TYR A 202 29.85 0.73 3.02
N LEU A 203 29.75 2.01 3.39
CA LEU A 203 30.63 3.11 3.04
C LEU A 203 31.58 3.37 4.23
N PRO A 204 32.90 3.17 4.08
CA PRO A 204 33.85 3.30 5.19
C PRO A 204 34.22 4.73 5.55
N ASP A 205 34.13 5.66 4.58
CA ASP A 205 34.37 7.09 4.75
C ASP A 205 33.26 7.85 3.98
N PRO A 206 32.01 7.90 4.50
CA PRO A 206 30.91 8.59 3.82
C PRO A 206 31.08 10.11 3.82
N SER A 207 30.49 10.78 2.82
CA SER A 207 30.55 12.24 2.69
C SER A 207 29.44 12.83 1.83
N VAL A 208 29.09 14.10 2.08
CA VAL A 208 28.16 14.91 1.27
C VAL A 208 28.46 14.82 -0.23
N ALA A 209 29.74 14.79 -0.62
CA ALA A 209 30.14 14.70 -2.02
C ALA A 209 29.80 13.34 -2.66
N GLN A 210 29.87 12.24 -1.89
CA GLN A 210 29.44 10.92 -2.37
C GLN A 210 27.91 10.84 -2.50
N TYR A 211 27.15 11.40 -1.56
CA TYR A 211 25.68 11.45 -1.67
C TYR A 211 25.24 12.32 -2.86
N GLN A 212 25.89 13.47 -3.08
CA GLN A 212 25.63 14.33 -4.24
C GLN A 212 25.89 13.59 -5.56
N GLU A 213 26.95 12.77 -5.62
CA GLU A 213 27.29 11.97 -6.79
C GLU A 213 26.38 10.73 -6.95
N ALA A 214 25.90 10.13 -5.86
CA ALA A 214 24.97 9.00 -5.87
C ALA A 214 23.53 9.38 -6.23
N ILE A 215 23.08 10.57 -5.84
CA ILE A 215 21.74 11.07 -6.21
C ILE A 215 21.78 11.66 -7.63
N PHE A 216 22.68 12.61 -7.90
CA PHE A 216 22.64 13.47 -9.09
C PHE A 216 23.70 13.16 -10.16
N GLY A 217 24.66 12.26 -9.90
CA GLY A 217 25.74 11.93 -10.83
C GLY A 217 25.24 11.28 -12.12
N VAL A 218 25.84 11.65 -13.26
CA VAL A 218 25.43 11.18 -14.59
C VAL A 218 26.57 10.51 -15.34
N GLY A 219 26.30 9.33 -15.89
CA GLY A 219 27.22 8.57 -16.74
C GLY A 219 27.87 7.37 -16.05
N PRO A 220 28.73 6.63 -16.77
CA PRO A 220 29.18 5.28 -16.39
C PRO A 220 30.23 5.25 -15.27
N ASP A 221 30.80 6.39 -14.89
CA ASP A 221 31.78 6.51 -13.80
C ASP A 221 31.20 7.22 -12.56
N ALA A 222 29.91 7.57 -12.59
CA ALA A 222 29.18 8.25 -11.51
C ALA A 222 28.85 7.33 -10.32
N GLY A 223 28.30 7.89 -9.25
CA GLY A 223 27.90 7.18 -8.02
C GLY A 223 29.05 6.90 -7.05
N TYR A 224 28.89 5.90 -6.19
CA TYR A 224 29.81 5.62 -5.08
C TYR A 224 31.22 5.12 -5.49
N GLY A 225 31.47 4.88 -6.78
CA GLY A 225 32.78 4.44 -7.25
C GLY A 225 33.02 2.94 -7.04
N ILE A 226 34.25 2.57 -6.71
CA ILE A 226 34.60 1.21 -6.27
C ILE A 226 34.83 1.29 -4.76
N ILE A 227 34.06 0.51 -4.00
CA ILE A 227 34.17 0.44 -2.53
C ILE A 227 34.88 -0.84 -2.11
N ASP A 228 35.64 -0.80 -1.01
CA ASP A 228 36.31 -1.97 -0.44
C ASP A 228 35.43 -2.58 0.68
N HIS A 229 34.56 -3.54 0.33
CA HIS A 229 33.74 -4.24 1.31
C HIS A 229 34.61 -5.18 2.18
N PRO A 230 34.45 -5.23 3.51
CA PRO A 230 35.33 -5.99 4.42
C PRO A 230 35.58 -7.45 4.02
N THR A 231 34.52 -8.18 3.67
CA THR A 231 34.58 -9.61 3.30
C THR A 231 34.77 -9.86 1.79
N LEU A 232 34.03 -9.14 0.93
CA LEU A 232 34.04 -9.36 -0.52
C LEU A 232 35.24 -8.71 -1.24
N GLY A 233 35.88 -7.71 -0.62
CA GLY A 233 36.89 -6.87 -1.27
C GLY A 233 36.25 -5.82 -2.19
N PRO A 234 36.92 -5.43 -3.30
CA PRO A 234 36.44 -4.37 -4.17
C PRO A 234 35.11 -4.71 -4.86
N VAL A 235 34.09 -3.88 -4.63
CA VAL A 235 32.78 -3.92 -5.30
C VAL A 235 32.62 -2.66 -6.17
N ASP A 236 32.30 -2.85 -7.45
CA ASP A 236 32.15 -1.75 -8.41
C ASP A 236 30.70 -1.27 -8.46
N LEU A 237 30.45 -0.08 -7.91
CA LEU A 237 29.15 0.59 -7.84
C LEU A 237 29.05 1.78 -8.82
N ARG A 238 29.98 1.89 -9.76
CA ARG A 238 29.97 2.97 -10.77
C ARG A 238 28.78 2.86 -11.72
N GLY A 239 28.19 4.00 -12.03
CA GLY A 239 27.02 4.14 -12.87
C GLY A 239 25.69 3.92 -12.14
N TYR A 240 25.69 3.44 -10.89
CA TYR A 240 24.47 3.30 -10.10
C TYR A 240 24.22 4.61 -9.33
N THR A 241 23.34 5.43 -9.89
CA THR A 241 22.85 6.68 -9.30
C THR A 241 21.35 6.77 -9.54
N LEU A 242 20.62 7.51 -8.69
CA LEU A 242 19.19 7.76 -8.91
C LEU A 242 18.98 8.46 -10.27
N GLN A 243 19.82 9.46 -10.58
CA GLN A 243 19.73 10.16 -11.85
C GLN A 243 20.00 9.25 -13.07
N ASN A 244 20.96 8.31 -13.01
CA ASN A 244 21.16 7.34 -14.10
C ASN A 244 20.01 6.34 -14.21
N TYR A 245 19.40 5.93 -13.09
CA TYR A 245 18.23 5.04 -13.08
C TYR A 245 17.06 5.70 -13.84
N LEU A 246 16.68 6.91 -13.42
CA LEU A 246 15.60 7.67 -14.04
C LEU A 246 15.89 7.98 -15.51
N LEU A 247 17.15 8.26 -15.89
CA LEU A 247 17.56 8.42 -17.29
C LEU A 247 17.42 7.12 -18.10
N GLU A 248 17.69 5.95 -17.53
CA GLU A 248 17.54 4.68 -18.24
C GLU A 248 16.06 4.29 -18.40
N MET A 249 15.25 4.40 -17.34
CA MET A 249 13.82 4.09 -17.39
C MET A 249 13.09 5.04 -18.35
N SER A 250 13.29 6.36 -18.20
CA SER A 250 12.66 7.38 -19.04
C SER A 250 13.28 7.56 -20.44
N ARG A 251 14.31 6.77 -20.79
CA ARG A 251 15.07 6.91 -22.05
C ARG A 251 15.64 8.32 -22.27
N GLY A 252 15.97 9.00 -21.17
CA GLY A 252 16.48 10.36 -21.12
C GLY A 252 15.42 11.46 -21.12
N ALA A 253 14.13 11.13 -21.03
CA ALA A 253 13.04 12.10 -21.00
C ALA A 253 12.84 12.77 -19.63
N TYR A 254 13.28 12.13 -18.54
CA TYR A 254 13.10 12.61 -17.18
C TYR A 254 14.43 12.80 -16.43
N GLN A 255 14.57 13.91 -15.70
CA GLN A 255 15.75 14.28 -14.92
C GLN A 255 15.31 15.01 -13.64
N ILE A 256 16.12 14.89 -12.58
CA ILE A 256 15.87 15.50 -11.27
C ILE A 256 16.79 16.69 -11.04
N GLY A 257 16.28 17.70 -10.34
CA GLY A 257 17.08 18.82 -9.84
C GLY A 257 17.23 18.78 -8.32
N GLY A 258 17.78 19.86 -7.75
CA GLY A 258 18.07 19.95 -6.32
C GLY A 258 19.54 19.67 -5.98
N ALA A 259 19.80 19.39 -4.71
CA ALA A 259 21.15 19.27 -4.15
C ALA A 259 21.15 18.59 -2.78
N VAL A 260 22.31 18.05 -2.38
CA VAL A 260 22.64 17.79 -0.98
C VAL A 260 23.14 19.09 -0.34
N LEU A 261 22.68 19.42 0.86
CA LEU A 261 23.20 20.56 1.61
C LEU A 261 24.71 20.36 1.90
N PRO A 262 25.53 21.43 1.78
CA PRO A 262 26.98 21.30 1.66
C PRO A 262 27.69 20.84 2.93
N GLU A 263 27.08 21.04 4.10
CA GLU A 263 27.59 20.68 5.41
C GLU A 263 26.49 19.93 6.18
N PRO A 264 26.81 18.87 6.94
CA PRO A 264 25.87 18.21 7.84
C PRO A 264 25.22 19.20 8.81
N VAL A 265 24.03 18.88 9.29
CA VAL A 265 23.37 19.54 10.43
C VAL A 265 23.44 18.61 11.64
N ALA A 266 23.40 19.15 12.85
CA ALA A 266 23.40 18.36 14.08
C ALA A 266 22.07 18.51 14.83
N VAL A 267 21.49 17.39 15.26
CA VAL A 267 20.30 17.37 16.13
C VAL A 267 20.69 17.12 17.60
N ASN A 268 19.82 17.56 18.53
CA ASN A 268 20.18 17.69 19.94
C ASN A 268 20.07 16.40 20.78
N HIS A 269 19.53 15.33 20.22
CA HIS A 269 19.37 14.03 20.87
C HIS A 269 20.23 12.94 20.20
N SER A 270 20.39 11.79 20.86
CA SER A 270 21.06 10.62 20.25
C SER A 270 20.16 9.92 19.22
N GLN A 271 20.73 9.08 18.35
CA GLN A 271 19.94 8.31 17.36
C GLN A 271 18.86 7.45 18.05
N GLU A 272 19.21 6.84 19.17
CA GLU A 272 18.36 5.94 19.94
C GLU A 272 17.28 6.67 20.77
N TYR A 273 17.40 7.99 20.96
CA TYR A 273 16.26 8.76 21.45
C TYR A 273 15.08 8.68 20.48
N TYR A 274 15.34 8.91 19.20
CA TYR A 274 14.31 8.91 18.18
C TYR A 274 13.85 7.49 17.77
N GLY A 275 14.79 6.55 17.68
CA GLY A 275 14.57 5.23 17.08
C GLY A 275 14.32 4.05 18.01
N HIS A 276 14.21 4.24 19.33
CA HIS A 276 14.13 3.07 20.23
C HIS A 276 12.82 2.30 20.16
N ALA A 277 12.91 0.97 20.10
CA ALA A 277 11.77 0.06 20.20
C ALA A 277 10.92 0.30 21.45
N VAL A 278 9.60 0.38 21.23
CA VAL A 278 8.59 0.66 22.25
C VAL A 278 7.96 -0.65 22.75
N TYR A 279 8.32 -1.07 23.96
CA TYR A 279 7.75 -2.25 24.62
C TYR A 279 6.61 -1.91 25.59
N ASP A 280 5.64 -2.83 25.71
CA ASP A 280 4.62 -2.85 26.77
C ASP A 280 4.34 -4.29 27.25
N ASP A 281 3.63 -4.42 28.37
CA ASP A 281 3.12 -5.71 28.86
C ASP A 281 1.93 -6.17 27.99
N ASP A 282 2.03 -7.33 27.32
CA ASP A 282 0.91 -7.86 26.52
C ASP A 282 -0.37 -7.98 27.37
N ASN A 283 -1.50 -7.53 26.79
CA ASN A 283 -2.81 -7.20 27.38
C ASN A 283 -3.61 -8.42 27.92
N GLY A 284 -2.92 -9.44 28.42
CA GLY A 284 -3.46 -10.63 29.05
C GLY A 284 -2.45 -11.76 29.24
N ALA A 285 -1.33 -11.76 28.51
CA ALA A 285 -0.30 -12.80 28.61
C ALA A 285 0.79 -12.49 29.66
N GLY A 286 1.10 -11.21 29.89
CA GLY A 286 2.13 -10.80 30.86
C GLY A 286 3.57 -11.09 30.42
N ALA A 287 3.81 -11.07 29.10
CA ALA A 287 5.13 -11.06 28.48
C ALA A 287 5.42 -9.64 27.94
N CYS A 288 6.68 -9.23 28.00
CA CYS A 288 7.14 -7.93 27.48
C CYS A 288 7.30 -8.02 25.96
N THR A 289 6.51 -7.24 25.22
CA THR A 289 6.50 -7.29 23.75
C THR A 289 6.60 -5.89 23.15
N SER A 290 7.28 -5.80 22.01
CA SER A 290 7.30 -4.62 21.15
C SER A 290 6.59 -4.95 19.83
N PRO A 291 5.83 -4.01 19.23
CA PRO A 291 5.56 -4.05 17.81
C PRO A 291 6.89 -4.08 17.02
N LEU A 292 6.89 -4.71 15.85
CA LEU A 292 8.03 -4.59 14.92
C LEU A 292 8.10 -3.15 14.39
N PHE A 293 9.30 -2.64 14.14
CA PHE A 293 9.54 -1.29 13.58
C PHE A 293 8.91 -0.13 14.39
N SER A 294 8.94 -0.23 15.73
CA SER A 294 8.38 0.77 16.64
C SER A 294 9.36 1.90 16.98
N ASP A 295 9.56 2.85 16.07
CA ASP A 295 10.33 4.06 16.35
C ASP A 295 9.58 4.97 17.35
N ALA A 296 10.22 5.36 18.46
CA ALA A 296 9.58 6.12 19.52
C ALA A 296 9.24 7.58 19.14
N HIS A 297 10.17 8.30 18.51
CA HIS A 297 10.04 9.74 18.19
C HIS A 297 10.47 10.11 16.75
N PRO A 298 10.10 9.35 15.69
CA PRO A 298 10.54 9.63 14.32
C PRO A 298 9.98 10.95 13.75
N GLY A 299 8.81 11.38 14.22
CA GLY A 299 8.25 12.70 13.87
C GLY A 299 9.03 13.86 14.50
N GLU A 300 9.53 13.69 15.73
CA GLU A 300 10.33 14.71 16.43
C GLU A 300 11.69 14.89 15.77
N TYR A 301 12.31 13.78 15.33
CA TYR A 301 13.55 13.78 14.54
C TYR A 301 13.48 14.74 13.34
N ILE A 302 12.42 14.70 12.52
CA ILE A 302 12.35 15.60 11.36
C ILE A 302 12.10 17.05 11.77
N TYR A 303 11.31 17.32 12.82
CA TYR A 303 11.16 18.70 13.32
C TYR A 303 12.51 19.27 13.78
N ASP A 304 13.31 18.46 14.50
CA ASP A 304 14.67 18.84 14.91
C ASP A 304 15.61 19.03 13.71
N VAL A 305 15.54 18.18 12.68
CA VAL A 305 16.32 18.38 11.44
C VAL A 305 15.93 19.68 10.73
N ILE A 306 14.64 19.99 10.64
CA ILE A 306 14.15 21.22 10.03
C ILE A 306 14.63 22.45 10.82
N ASP A 307 14.54 22.43 12.15
CA ASP A 307 15.05 23.50 13.01
C ASP A 307 16.57 23.64 12.94
N ALA A 308 17.33 22.53 12.85
CA ALA A 308 18.78 22.56 12.64
C ALA A 308 19.16 23.17 11.28
N VAL A 309 18.43 22.83 10.20
CA VAL A 309 18.59 23.47 8.87
C VAL A 309 18.31 24.98 8.96
N LYS A 310 17.25 25.40 9.65
CA LYS A 310 16.90 26.83 9.82
C LYS A 310 17.96 27.59 10.60
N ASP A 311 18.47 27.02 11.69
CA ASP A 311 19.48 27.67 12.52
C ASP A 311 20.84 27.78 11.80
N GLN A 312 21.22 26.75 11.04
CA GLN A 312 22.48 26.69 10.29
C GLN A 312 22.47 27.57 9.03
N TYR A 313 21.40 27.55 8.24
CA TYR A 313 21.34 28.23 6.94
C TYR A 313 20.55 29.54 6.94
N GLN A 314 19.62 29.76 7.88
CA GLN A 314 18.87 31.00 8.08
C GLN A 314 18.26 31.55 6.76
N ASP A 315 18.26 32.86 6.57
CA ASP A 315 17.80 33.52 5.33
C ASP A 315 18.76 33.33 4.11
N THR A 316 19.71 32.37 4.16
CA THR A 316 20.72 32.18 3.08
C THR A 316 20.48 30.98 2.17
N LEU A 317 19.58 30.06 2.54
CA LEU A 317 19.18 28.94 1.70
C LEU A 317 18.10 29.38 0.70
N ASP A 318 18.39 29.23 -0.60
CA ASP A 318 17.41 29.46 -1.66
C ASP A 318 16.60 28.18 -1.88
N CYS A 319 15.44 28.07 -1.24
CA CYS A 319 14.62 26.85 -1.31
C CYS A 319 13.75 26.77 -2.56
N SER A 320 13.72 27.81 -3.39
CA SER A 320 13.10 27.74 -4.73
C SER A 320 13.79 26.73 -5.65
N GLN A 321 15.02 26.32 -5.35
CA GLN A 321 15.73 25.27 -6.09
C GLN A 321 15.21 23.85 -5.78
N PHE A 322 14.39 23.67 -4.73
CA PHE A 322 13.84 22.38 -4.30
C PHE A 322 12.31 22.28 -4.52
N ASP A 323 11.72 23.31 -5.10
CA ASP A 323 10.31 23.42 -5.50
C ASP A 323 10.28 23.59 -7.03
N ALA A 324 10.22 22.49 -7.77
CA ALA A 324 10.22 22.52 -9.23
C ALA A 324 8.86 22.92 -9.81
N ASN A 325 7.78 22.77 -9.03
CA ASN A 325 6.40 22.91 -9.48
C ASN A 325 5.79 24.31 -9.17
N GLY A 326 6.42 25.06 -8.24
CA GLY A 326 6.09 26.42 -7.84
C GLY A 326 4.97 26.54 -6.79
N ASP A 327 4.71 25.49 -6.00
CA ASP A 327 3.63 25.47 -4.98
C ASP A 327 4.08 25.89 -3.57
N HIS A 328 5.37 26.26 -3.40
CA HIS A 328 6.02 26.59 -2.14
C HIS A 328 6.22 25.40 -1.17
N VAL A 329 6.24 24.18 -1.71
CA VAL A 329 6.55 22.94 -1.01
C VAL A 329 7.88 22.40 -1.51
N ILE A 330 8.69 21.84 -0.62
CA ILE A 330 9.86 21.04 -1.02
C ILE A 330 9.33 19.76 -1.67
N ASP A 331 9.65 19.52 -2.96
CA ASP A 331 9.17 18.35 -3.72
C ASP A 331 9.52 17.03 -3.03
N LEU A 332 10.75 16.90 -2.51
CA LEU A 332 11.15 15.80 -1.63
C LEU A 332 12.27 16.23 -0.67
N LEU A 333 12.06 16.07 0.64
CA LEU A 333 13.10 16.16 1.65
C LEU A 333 13.68 14.76 1.92
N VAL A 334 14.97 14.56 1.70
CA VAL A 334 15.68 13.32 2.09
C VAL A 334 16.59 13.63 3.27
N THR A 335 16.45 12.94 4.39
CA THR A 335 17.37 13.04 5.53
C THR A 335 18.26 11.81 5.60
N ILE A 336 19.57 12.01 5.73
CA ILE A 336 20.60 10.97 5.72
C ILE A 336 21.28 11.00 7.09
N HIS A 337 20.82 10.17 8.02
CA HIS A 337 21.29 10.18 9.40
C HIS A 337 22.59 9.39 9.58
N ALA A 338 23.44 9.80 10.52
CA ALA A 338 24.62 9.04 10.91
C ALA A 338 24.25 7.62 11.41
N GLY A 339 25.10 6.64 11.09
CA GLY A 339 24.97 5.24 11.47
C GLY A 339 23.91 4.41 10.72
N TYR A 340 23.98 3.08 10.89
CA TYR A 340 22.99 2.13 10.37
C TYR A 340 21.60 2.41 10.96
N GLY A 341 20.57 2.31 10.12
CA GLY A 341 19.19 2.18 10.59
C GLY A 341 18.86 0.76 11.08
N PHE A 342 17.69 0.59 11.71
CA PHE A 342 17.18 -0.69 12.21
C PHE A 342 17.39 -1.83 11.21
N GLN A 343 16.82 -1.63 10.02
CA GLN A 343 16.81 -2.57 8.90
C GLN A 343 18.25 -2.96 8.53
N ASN A 344 19.16 -2.02 8.26
CA ASN A 344 20.57 -2.29 7.92
C ASN A 344 21.39 -2.97 9.05
N GLY A 345 20.76 -3.44 10.12
CA GLY A 345 21.33 -4.17 11.25
C GLY A 345 21.93 -3.26 12.32
N GLY A 346 21.44 -2.01 12.39
CA GLY A 346 21.68 -1.10 13.51
C GLY A 346 21.07 -1.59 14.83
N GLY A 347 20.14 -2.53 14.78
CA GLY A 347 19.45 -3.09 15.95
C GLY A 347 18.19 -2.31 16.33
N GLU A 348 17.33 -2.93 17.14
CA GLU A 348 15.99 -2.46 17.54
C GLU A 348 15.94 -1.10 18.24
N ASP A 349 17.09 -0.53 18.61
CA ASP A 349 17.15 0.78 19.26
C ASP A 349 17.38 1.96 18.30
N ARG A 350 17.52 1.72 17.00
CA ARG A 350 17.89 2.74 16.01
C ARG A 350 16.79 3.02 15.00
N LEU A 351 16.75 4.27 14.51
CA LEU A 351 15.79 4.75 13.51
C LEU A 351 15.66 3.80 12.33
N ASN A 352 14.43 3.56 11.89
CA ASN A 352 14.15 2.79 10.70
C ASN A 352 14.20 3.69 9.45
N THR A 353 14.54 3.12 8.28
CA THR A 353 14.24 3.80 7.01
C THR A 353 12.74 3.97 6.91
N SER A 354 12.28 5.17 6.58
CA SER A 354 10.85 5.42 6.36
C SER A 354 10.60 6.70 5.59
N SER A 355 9.60 6.69 4.72
CA SER A 355 8.95 7.91 4.23
C SER A 355 7.68 8.22 5.01
N SER A 356 7.49 9.51 5.28
CA SER A 356 6.25 10.00 5.87
C SER A 356 6.07 11.50 5.60
N GLY A 357 5.15 12.11 6.33
CA GLY A 357 4.74 13.49 6.15
C GLY A 357 3.95 14.03 7.33
N PHE A 358 3.66 15.31 7.29
CA PHE A 358 3.16 16.08 8.44
C PHE A 358 1.64 15.98 8.66
N TYR A 359 1.14 14.76 8.75
CA TYR A 359 -0.27 14.43 9.02
C TYR A 359 -0.75 14.73 10.43
N TRP A 360 0.15 14.61 11.41
CA TRP A 360 -0.24 14.36 12.81
C TRP A 360 -0.41 15.64 13.66
N ASP A 361 -0.32 16.83 13.07
CA ASP A 361 -0.60 18.09 13.77
C ASP A 361 -2.11 18.41 13.74
N PRO A 362 -2.82 18.36 14.89
CA PRO A 362 -4.23 18.74 14.97
C PRO A 362 -4.52 20.24 14.68
N TYR A 363 -3.50 21.02 14.32
CA TYR A 363 -3.60 22.43 13.93
C TYR A 363 -3.12 22.74 12.49
N PHE A 364 -2.83 21.72 11.66
CA PHE A 364 -2.52 21.86 10.23
C PHE A 364 -1.36 22.82 9.90
N GLN A 365 -0.27 22.81 10.68
CA GLN A 365 0.92 23.62 10.39
C GLN A 365 2.07 22.77 9.86
N ARG A 366 2.15 22.66 8.54
CA ARG A 366 3.37 22.23 7.84
C ARG A 366 4.58 22.99 8.42
N PRO A 367 5.66 22.31 8.80
CA PRO A 367 6.85 23.01 9.26
C PRO A 367 7.43 23.84 8.12
N LYS A 368 7.49 25.15 8.35
CA LYS A 368 8.28 26.05 7.51
C LYS A 368 9.76 25.70 7.67
N ILE A 369 10.41 25.39 6.56
CA ILE A 369 11.85 25.11 6.48
C ILE A 369 12.65 26.33 6.00
N CYS A 370 12.08 27.19 5.14
CA CYS A 370 12.76 28.38 4.63
C CYS A 370 11.81 29.58 4.46
N GLY A 371 12.35 30.78 4.32
CA GLY A 371 11.59 31.98 3.97
C GLY A 371 11.68 33.12 5.00
N PHE A 372 11.39 34.34 4.55
CA PHE A 372 11.69 35.54 5.31
C PHE A 372 10.75 35.73 6.52
N SER A 373 11.30 36.26 7.61
CA SER A 373 10.64 36.33 8.93
C SER A 373 9.52 37.39 9.08
N THR A 374 8.71 37.63 8.03
CA THR A 374 7.57 38.56 8.06
C THR A 374 6.22 37.82 8.18
N PRO A 375 5.56 37.76 9.36
CA PRO A 375 4.38 36.90 9.61
C PRO A 375 3.07 37.26 8.87
N LEU A 376 3.14 38.15 7.88
CA LEU A 376 2.00 38.60 7.06
C LEU A 376 2.28 38.46 5.57
N ASN A 377 3.47 37.99 5.18
CA ASN A 377 3.78 37.57 3.82
C ASN A 377 4.15 36.09 3.87
N LEU A 378 3.34 35.24 3.25
CA LEU A 378 3.60 33.80 3.12
C LEU A 378 4.00 33.44 1.68
N THR A 379 4.24 34.45 0.82
CA THR A 379 4.55 34.27 -0.62
C THR A 379 6.02 33.99 -0.89
N ASP A 380 6.82 33.90 0.17
CA ASP A 380 8.27 33.68 0.20
C ASP A 380 8.66 32.63 1.26
N ASP A 381 7.68 31.99 1.88
CA ASP A 381 7.85 30.89 2.82
C ASP A 381 7.78 29.53 2.09
N TYR A 382 8.62 28.58 2.51
CA TYR A 382 8.70 27.22 1.94
C TYR A 382 8.48 26.17 3.03
N TYR A 383 7.71 25.14 2.68
CA TYR A 383 7.19 24.15 3.62
C TYR A 383 7.60 22.73 3.24
N VAL A 384 7.72 21.84 4.22
CA VAL A 384 7.86 20.40 3.97
C VAL A 384 6.50 19.73 4.10
N ALA A 385 6.18 18.85 3.15
CA ALA A 385 4.97 18.03 3.16
C ALA A 385 5.30 16.55 3.42
N GLY A 386 6.19 16.01 2.59
CA GLY A 386 6.76 14.67 2.70
C GLY A 386 8.26 14.69 2.96
N TYR A 387 8.77 13.63 3.57
CA TYR A 387 10.17 13.43 3.90
C TYR A 387 10.56 11.95 3.91
N ASN A 388 11.86 11.69 3.76
CA ASN A 388 12.49 10.39 4.05
C ASN A 388 13.42 10.48 5.26
N ILE A 389 13.46 9.39 6.01
CA ILE A 389 14.51 9.01 6.96
C ILE A 389 15.30 7.90 6.29
N ASP A 390 16.58 8.14 5.99
CA ASP A 390 17.50 7.17 5.44
C ASP A 390 18.81 7.14 6.27
N PRO A 391 19.50 5.99 6.40
CA PRO A 391 20.80 5.92 7.06
C PRO A 391 21.95 6.38 6.16
N GLU A 392 23.12 6.64 6.75
CA GLU A 392 24.36 6.97 6.03
C GLU A 392 24.75 5.93 4.97
N GLN A 393 24.28 4.68 5.14
CA GLN A 393 24.44 3.58 4.20
C GLN A 393 23.35 3.64 3.11
N LEU A 394 23.25 4.82 2.47
CA LEU A 394 22.18 5.24 1.58
C LEU A 394 22.17 4.46 0.26
N ALA A 395 21.32 3.43 0.21
CA ALA A 395 21.12 2.58 -0.96
C ALA A 395 20.38 3.34 -2.08
N VAL A 396 20.81 3.14 -3.33
CA VAL A 396 20.18 3.79 -4.51
C VAL A 396 18.75 3.30 -4.72
N GLY A 397 18.43 2.06 -4.33
CA GLY A 397 17.08 1.51 -4.38
C GLY A 397 16.09 2.19 -3.45
N ALA A 398 16.48 2.45 -2.20
CA ALA A 398 15.62 3.18 -1.25
C ALA A 398 15.31 4.60 -1.75
N LEU A 399 16.34 5.32 -2.21
CA LEU A 399 16.18 6.61 -2.88
C LEU A 399 15.26 6.57 -4.11
N GLN A 400 15.25 5.45 -4.86
CA GLN A 400 14.44 5.27 -6.05
C GLN A 400 12.97 5.00 -5.70
N GLU A 401 12.70 4.14 -4.73
CA GLU A 401 11.33 3.84 -4.26
C GLU A 401 10.60 5.12 -3.86
N GLU A 402 11.21 5.85 -2.94
CA GLU A 402 10.63 7.03 -2.30
C GLU A 402 10.56 8.24 -3.22
N PHE A 403 11.49 8.34 -4.18
CA PHE A 403 11.40 9.34 -5.24
C PHE A 403 10.24 9.03 -6.21
N GLU A 404 9.99 7.75 -6.52
CA GLU A 404 8.97 7.38 -7.50
C GLU A 404 7.54 7.44 -6.94
N HIS A 405 7.39 7.42 -5.62
CA HIS A 405 6.15 7.87 -4.95
C HIS A 405 5.81 9.34 -5.28
N GLN A 406 6.78 10.24 -5.50
CA GLN A 406 6.53 11.61 -5.98
C GLN A 406 5.99 11.69 -7.43
N LEU A 407 6.09 10.59 -8.17
CA LEU A 407 5.51 10.40 -9.49
C LEU A 407 4.16 9.68 -9.44
N GLY A 408 3.68 9.30 -8.24
CA GLY A 408 2.42 8.61 -8.03
C GLY A 408 2.50 7.09 -8.15
N LEU A 409 3.69 6.50 -8.33
CA LEU A 409 3.84 5.06 -8.40
C LEU A 409 3.57 4.44 -7.02
N PRO A 410 2.66 3.46 -6.91
CA PRO A 410 2.40 2.75 -5.66
C PRO A 410 3.45 1.67 -5.40
N ASP A 411 3.48 1.21 -4.15
CA ASP A 411 4.11 -0.06 -3.82
C ASP A 411 3.39 -1.23 -4.49
N LEU A 412 4.21 -2.17 -4.96
CA LEU A 412 3.78 -3.38 -5.65
C LEU A 412 3.96 -4.63 -4.78
N TYR A 413 4.37 -4.48 -3.52
CA TYR A 413 4.48 -5.56 -2.53
C TYR A 413 3.27 -5.61 -1.58
N THR A 414 3.14 -6.68 -0.79
CA THR A 414 2.15 -6.79 0.30
C THR A 414 2.83 -7.14 1.62
N ILE A 415 2.28 -6.63 2.73
CA ILE A 415 2.83 -6.78 4.09
C ILE A 415 2.22 -7.95 4.86
N ASP A 416 1.07 -8.44 4.41
CA ASP A 416 0.35 -9.59 4.98
C ASP A 416 0.98 -10.94 4.57
N ALA A 417 1.63 -10.99 3.40
CA ALA A 417 2.14 -12.21 2.78
C ALA A 417 3.68 -12.31 2.71
N SER A 418 4.42 -11.35 3.26
CA SER A 418 5.88 -11.15 3.18
C SER A 418 6.45 -10.85 1.77
N ALA A 419 5.74 -11.25 0.72
CA ALA A 419 5.82 -10.72 -0.65
C ALA A 419 4.63 -11.26 -1.48
N ASN A 420 4.35 -10.61 -2.62
CA ASN A 420 3.52 -11.16 -3.68
C ASN A 420 4.38 -11.54 -4.90
N SER A 421 3.74 -11.92 -6.01
CA SER A 421 4.44 -12.40 -7.21
C SER A 421 5.24 -11.33 -7.97
N ASN A 422 5.02 -10.03 -7.74
CA ASN A 422 5.89 -8.99 -8.34
C ASN A 422 7.34 -9.25 -7.98
N GLY A 423 7.64 -9.50 -6.70
CA GLY A 423 8.97 -9.90 -6.23
C GLY A 423 10.08 -9.04 -6.85
N TRP A 424 10.99 -9.69 -7.58
CA TRP A 424 12.11 -9.04 -8.27
C TRP A 424 11.76 -8.33 -9.59
N TRP A 425 10.54 -8.45 -10.10
CA TRP A 425 10.17 -7.97 -11.44
C TRP A 425 9.59 -6.55 -11.48
N GLY A 426 9.05 -6.05 -10.37
CA GLY A 426 8.62 -4.66 -10.19
C GLY A 426 9.65 -3.87 -9.37
N ALA A 427 9.87 -2.60 -9.70
CA ALA A 427 10.88 -1.79 -9.01
C ALA A 427 10.48 -1.51 -7.56
N ASN A 428 9.34 -0.82 -7.32
CA ASN A 428 8.69 -0.59 -6.00
C ASN A 428 8.14 -1.90 -5.41
N SER A 429 9.00 -2.90 -5.26
CA SER A 429 8.74 -4.22 -4.70
C SER A 429 10.06 -4.71 -4.12
N VAL A 430 10.39 -5.99 -4.27
CA VAL A 430 11.73 -6.47 -3.90
C VAL A 430 12.81 -5.89 -4.84
N GLY A 431 12.42 -5.42 -6.04
CA GLY A 431 13.33 -4.84 -7.04
C GLY A 431 14.28 -3.78 -6.48
N VAL A 432 13.83 -2.95 -5.53
CA VAL A 432 14.66 -1.91 -4.89
C VAL A 432 15.91 -2.47 -4.22
N TRP A 433 15.82 -3.67 -3.63
CA TRP A 433 16.90 -4.30 -2.85
C TRP A 433 17.97 -5.00 -3.69
N GLY A 434 17.93 -4.81 -5.02
CA GLY A 434 18.83 -5.45 -5.97
C GLY A 434 20.29 -4.99 -5.84
N GLY A 435 21.18 -5.79 -6.43
CA GLY A 435 22.60 -5.46 -6.59
C GLY A 435 23.58 -6.42 -5.91
N PRO A 436 24.89 -6.20 -6.14
CA PRO A 436 25.94 -6.98 -5.49
C PRO A 436 25.93 -6.83 -3.97
N LEU A 437 25.50 -5.68 -3.47
CA LEU A 437 25.19 -5.40 -2.05
C LEU A 437 23.77 -4.85 -1.96
N SER A 438 23.15 -4.95 -0.78
CA SER A 438 21.74 -4.63 -0.59
C SER A 438 21.36 -3.23 -1.10
N GLY A 439 20.38 -3.19 -2.01
CA GLY A 439 19.82 -1.96 -2.60
C GLY A 439 20.78 -1.08 -3.41
N THR A 440 21.99 -1.56 -3.70
CA THR A 440 23.00 -0.77 -4.44
C THR A 440 22.72 -0.67 -5.95
N ARG A 441 21.83 -1.51 -6.49
CA ARG A 441 21.36 -1.44 -7.87
C ARG A 441 19.90 -1.91 -7.93
N PRO A 442 18.90 -1.02 -7.88
CA PRO A 442 17.51 -1.43 -8.06
C PRO A 442 17.29 -2.13 -9.41
N VAL A 443 16.31 -3.02 -9.49
CA VAL A 443 15.83 -3.59 -10.76
C VAL A 443 15.07 -2.50 -11.52
N GLY A 444 15.12 -2.53 -12.86
CA GLY A 444 14.33 -1.61 -13.67
C GLY A 444 12.83 -1.87 -13.53
N HIS A 445 12.03 -0.86 -13.87
CA HIS A 445 10.58 -0.93 -13.94
C HIS A 445 10.03 -2.18 -14.62
N ASN A 446 8.82 -2.59 -14.24
CA ASN A 446 7.99 -3.43 -15.11
C ASN A 446 7.32 -2.58 -16.22
N LEU A 447 6.72 -3.24 -17.20
CA LEU A 447 6.04 -2.54 -18.31
C LEU A 447 4.94 -1.59 -17.84
N TRP A 448 4.22 -1.90 -16.75
CA TRP A 448 3.12 -1.06 -16.26
C TRP A 448 3.65 0.27 -15.72
N GLN A 449 4.67 0.25 -14.87
CA GLN A 449 5.32 1.45 -14.32
C GLN A 449 5.82 2.37 -15.45
N ASP A 450 6.57 1.84 -16.41
CA ASP A 450 7.04 2.62 -17.57
C ASP A 450 5.89 3.12 -18.48
N PHE A 451 4.80 2.36 -18.58
CA PHE A 451 3.63 2.70 -19.40
C PHE A 451 2.84 3.87 -18.83
N VAL A 452 2.45 3.82 -17.54
CA VAL A 452 1.64 4.89 -16.92
C VAL A 452 2.42 6.21 -16.81
N LEU A 453 3.74 6.12 -16.62
CA LEU A 453 4.65 7.27 -16.67
C LEU A 453 4.85 7.82 -18.10
N GLY A 454 4.44 7.09 -19.15
CA GLY A 454 4.61 7.48 -20.55
C GLY A 454 6.04 7.33 -21.08
N TRP A 455 6.84 6.46 -20.45
CA TRP A 455 8.25 6.21 -20.77
C TRP A 455 8.45 5.07 -21.77
N ARG A 456 7.47 4.15 -21.86
CA ARG A 456 7.35 3.12 -22.91
C ARG A 456 5.98 3.14 -23.54
N ASN A 457 5.93 2.84 -24.84
CA ASN A 457 4.71 2.85 -25.64
C ASN A 457 4.46 1.45 -26.24
N PRO A 458 3.88 0.51 -25.46
CA PRO A 458 3.61 -0.85 -25.91
C PRO A 458 2.53 -0.88 -27.00
N VAL A 459 2.50 -1.95 -27.79
CA VAL A 459 1.37 -2.23 -28.69
C VAL A 459 0.16 -2.61 -27.84
N ILE A 460 -1.01 -2.01 -28.11
CA ILE A 460 -2.26 -2.34 -27.42
C ILE A 460 -3.16 -3.11 -28.40
N ILE A 461 -3.73 -4.24 -27.95
CA ILE A 461 -4.76 -5.02 -28.67
C ILE A 461 -5.88 -5.44 -27.72
N ASN A 462 -6.99 -5.90 -28.28
CA ASN A 462 -8.06 -6.58 -27.53
C ASN A 462 -7.84 -8.09 -27.53
N TYR A 463 -8.36 -8.79 -26.52
CA TYR A 463 -8.31 -10.25 -26.42
C TYR A 463 -9.01 -10.99 -27.60
N ASP A 464 -9.94 -10.33 -28.30
CA ASP A 464 -10.69 -10.88 -29.44
C ASP A 464 -10.19 -10.39 -30.81
N ASP A 465 -9.09 -9.62 -30.85
CA ASP A 465 -8.45 -9.22 -32.09
C ASP A 465 -7.82 -10.42 -32.85
N PRO A 466 -7.63 -10.32 -34.18
CA PRO A 466 -6.99 -11.37 -34.96
C PRO A 466 -5.56 -11.67 -34.50
N ALA A 467 -5.18 -12.95 -34.52
CA ALA A 467 -3.84 -13.40 -34.15
C ALA A 467 -2.72 -12.61 -34.86
N LEU A 468 -1.74 -12.19 -34.07
CA LEU A 468 -0.67 -11.27 -34.44
C LEU A 468 0.71 -11.90 -34.16
N GLU A 469 1.73 -11.50 -34.93
CA GLU A 469 3.13 -11.84 -34.71
C GLU A 469 3.90 -10.53 -34.47
N LEU A 470 4.51 -10.39 -33.29
CA LEU A 470 5.29 -9.21 -32.89
C LEU A 470 6.71 -9.61 -32.51
N THR A 471 7.65 -8.66 -32.64
CA THR A 471 8.99 -8.77 -32.06
C THR A 471 9.12 -7.73 -30.95
N ILE A 472 8.91 -8.17 -29.70
CA ILE A 472 9.11 -7.35 -28.51
C ILE A 472 10.62 -7.24 -28.24
N GLY A 473 11.10 -6.02 -28.04
CA GLY A 473 12.48 -5.74 -27.65
C GLY A 473 12.68 -5.89 -26.14
N ARG A 474 13.93 -6.07 -25.72
CA ARG A 474 14.29 -6.00 -24.29
C ARG A 474 13.86 -4.67 -23.66
N ALA A 475 13.40 -4.71 -22.42
CA ALA A 475 12.89 -3.55 -21.67
C ALA A 475 13.93 -2.43 -21.55
N ARG A 476 15.18 -2.78 -21.18
CA ARG A 476 16.28 -1.81 -21.05
C ARG A 476 17.10 -1.75 -22.33
N ASN A 477 17.41 -0.54 -22.80
CA ASN A 477 18.16 -0.31 -24.04
C ASN A 477 17.53 -1.03 -25.26
N THR A 478 16.22 -0.86 -25.43
CA THR A 478 15.37 -1.49 -26.46
C THR A 478 15.90 -1.26 -27.89
N PRO A 479 16.04 -2.31 -28.72
CA PRO A 479 16.53 -2.18 -30.09
C PRO A 479 15.60 -1.37 -31.02
N GLU A 480 16.20 -0.65 -31.97
CA GLU A 480 15.44 0.01 -33.04
C GLU A 480 14.72 -1.02 -33.91
N GLY A 481 13.42 -0.81 -34.16
CA GLY A 481 12.59 -1.72 -34.97
C GLY A 481 12.03 -2.93 -34.22
N THR A 482 12.03 -2.89 -32.88
CA THR A 482 11.29 -3.82 -32.02
C THR A 482 10.31 -3.07 -31.12
N GLU A 483 9.21 -3.70 -30.74
CA GLU A 483 8.15 -3.08 -29.92
C GLU A 483 8.56 -2.98 -28.45
N ASP A 484 8.07 -1.95 -27.75
CA ASP A 484 8.34 -1.73 -26.32
C ASP A 484 7.72 -2.78 -25.39
N GLY A 485 6.69 -3.48 -25.86
CA GLY A 485 5.89 -4.43 -25.11
C GLY A 485 4.54 -4.68 -25.79
N LEU A 486 3.68 -5.47 -25.14
CA LEU A 486 2.31 -5.72 -25.58
C LEU A 486 1.36 -5.64 -24.40
N ILE A 487 0.26 -4.91 -24.57
CA ILE A 487 -0.91 -4.90 -23.68
C ILE A 487 -2.07 -5.60 -24.40
N VAL A 488 -2.72 -6.54 -23.71
CA VAL A 488 -3.93 -7.23 -24.20
C VAL A 488 -5.10 -6.88 -23.29
N ARG A 489 -5.98 -5.99 -23.75
CA ARG A 489 -7.22 -5.60 -23.05
C ARG A 489 -8.16 -6.80 -22.96
N LEU A 490 -8.57 -7.11 -21.73
CA LEU A 490 -9.61 -8.08 -21.40
C LEU A 490 -10.95 -7.33 -21.24
N PRO A 491 -12.10 -8.02 -21.11
CA PRO A 491 -13.31 -7.38 -20.64
C PRO A 491 -13.09 -6.77 -19.25
N ASP A 492 -13.46 -5.50 -19.09
CA ASP A 492 -13.44 -4.79 -17.81
C ASP A 492 -14.08 -5.61 -16.68
N ALA A 493 -13.64 -5.38 -15.45
CA ALA A 493 -14.39 -5.82 -14.28
C ALA A 493 -15.59 -4.88 -14.08
N GLU A 494 -16.78 -5.44 -13.90
CA GLU A 494 -17.97 -4.68 -13.51
C GLU A 494 -18.13 -4.81 -11.99
N GLN A 495 -18.06 -3.68 -11.29
CA GLN A 495 -18.36 -3.60 -9.87
C GLN A 495 -19.72 -2.93 -9.67
N THR A 496 -20.57 -3.52 -8.83
CA THR A 496 -21.89 -2.97 -8.52
C THR A 496 -22.01 -2.64 -7.04
N ILE A 497 -22.23 -1.36 -6.71
CA ILE A 497 -22.57 -0.96 -5.34
C ILE A 497 -24.09 -1.06 -5.19
N PRO A 498 -24.62 -1.89 -4.27
CA PRO A 498 -26.06 -1.99 -4.05
C PRO A 498 -26.61 -0.80 -3.24
N ASN A 499 -27.92 -0.55 -3.36
CA ASN A 499 -28.65 0.19 -2.34
C ASN A 499 -28.82 -0.73 -1.12
N LEU A 500 -28.13 -0.41 0.00
CA LEU A 500 -28.22 -1.18 1.24
C LEU A 500 -29.34 -0.71 2.19
N ALA A 501 -29.93 0.47 1.95
CA ALA A 501 -31.01 1.01 2.76
C ALA A 501 -32.40 0.48 2.34
N GLY A 502 -32.57 0.06 1.09
CA GLY A 502 -33.86 -0.43 0.60
C GLY A 502 -33.82 -1.20 -0.71
N ALA A 503 -34.73 -0.89 -1.63
CA ALA A 503 -34.89 -1.59 -2.89
C ALA A 503 -35.34 -0.60 -3.97
N GLY A 504 -34.72 -0.68 -5.15
CA GLY A 504 -34.74 0.45 -6.08
C GLY A 504 -33.56 1.37 -5.80
N ASN A 505 -33.66 2.64 -6.20
CA ASN A 505 -32.59 3.60 -5.97
C ASN A 505 -32.63 4.17 -4.54
N GLY A 506 -31.46 4.48 -3.99
CA GLY A 506 -31.26 5.22 -2.76
C GLY A 506 -30.05 6.15 -2.88
N TRP A 507 -29.74 6.90 -1.83
CA TRP A 507 -28.49 7.67 -1.76
C TRP A 507 -27.44 6.96 -0.93
N TRP A 508 -26.18 7.21 -1.28
CA TRP A 508 -25.00 6.74 -0.57
C TRP A 508 -23.96 7.86 -0.50
N THR A 509 -23.11 7.84 0.53
CA THR A 509 -22.01 8.81 0.70
C THR A 509 -20.74 8.46 -0.05
N GLU A 510 -20.55 7.20 -0.46
CA GLU A 510 -19.21 6.66 -0.77
C GLU A 510 -18.30 6.58 0.48
N PRO A 511 -17.28 5.70 0.48
CA PRO A 511 -16.18 5.69 1.45
C PRO A 511 -15.22 6.86 1.18
N GLU A 512 -15.06 7.79 2.13
CA GLU A 512 -14.21 8.99 1.97
C GLU A 512 -13.63 9.47 3.31
N ASN A 513 -12.32 9.76 3.38
CA ASN A 513 -11.69 10.51 4.48
C ASN A 513 -11.91 12.03 4.27
N PHE A 514 -12.03 12.82 5.35
CA PHE A 514 -12.33 14.26 5.33
C PHE A 514 -13.63 14.65 4.62
N ALA A 515 -14.56 13.70 4.50
CA ALA A 515 -15.86 13.92 3.90
C ALA A 515 -16.55 15.14 4.55
N SER A 516 -17.17 16.00 3.74
CA SER A 516 -18.07 17.06 4.24
C SER A 516 -19.30 17.15 3.35
N GLN A 517 -19.91 16.00 3.13
CA GLN A 517 -20.98 15.79 2.17
C GLN A 517 -22.33 16.18 2.76
N THR A 518 -23.23 16.70 1.92
CA THR A 518 -24.56 17.13 2.37
C THR A 518 -25.67 16.89 1.36
N ALA A 519 -26.84 16.47 1.82
CA ALA A 519 -28.08 16.50 1.05
C ALA A 519 -29.06 17.48 1.71
N THR A 520 -29.56 18.50 1.01
CA THR A 520 -30.36 19.61 1.60
C THR A 520 -31.69 19.86 0.91
N ARG A 521 -32.72 20.27 1.69
CA ARG A 521 -34.07 20.62 1.19
C ARG A 521 -34.84 21.56 2.12
N ASP A 522 -35.64 22.45 1.55
CA ASP A 522 -36.58 23.31 2.28
C ASP A 522 -37.97 22.65 2.47
N PHE A 523 -38.48 22.63 3.70
CA PHE A 523 -39.83 22.16 4.05
C PHE A 523 -40.71 23.29 4.63
N ASN A 524 -41.95 23.38 4.18
CA ASN A 524 -42.91 24.41 4.62
C ASN A 524 -43.92 23.86 5.65
N LEU A 525 -43.56 23.90 6.92
CA LEU A 525 -44.34 23.38 8.05
C LEU A 525 -45.38 24.38 8.60
N ARG A 526 -45.68 25.48 7.89
CA ARG A 526 -46.59 26.55 8.36
C ARG A 526 -48.01 26.08 8.70
N ASN A 527 -48.47 25.01 8.06
CA ASN A 527 -49.81 24.43 8.24
C ASN A 527 -49.78 23.01 8.81
N ALA A 528 -48.60 22.50 9.21
CA ALA A 528 -48.45 21.15 9.75
C ALA A 528 -48.98 21.07 11.19
N THR A 529 -49.58 19.93 11.55
CA THR A 529 -50.11 19.67 12.89
C THR A 529 -49.23 18.67 13.63
N ALA A 530 -48.70 19.06 14.80
CA ALA A 530 -47.89 18.16 15.63
C ALA A 530 -48.68 16.92 16.11
N PRO A 531 -48.05 15.72 16.18
CA PRO A 531 -46.64 15.47 15.92
C PRO A 531 -46.27 15.56 14.43
N VAL A 532 -45.10 16.14 14.13
CA VAL A 532 -44.51 16.14 12.79
C VAL A 532 -43.27 15.27 12.84
N VAL A 533 -43.22 14.19 12.05
CA VAL A 533 -42.12 13.22 12.09
C VAL A 533 -41.54 13.05 10.69
N PHE A 534 -40.22 13.24 10.58
CA PHE A 534 -39.44 12.87 9.40
C PHE A 534 -38.80 11.50 9.65
N SER A 535 -38.81 10.62 8.65
CA SER A 535 -38.23 9.29 8.73
C SER A 535 -37.68 8.83 7.38
N PHE A 536 -36.73 7.91 7.43
CA PHE A 536 -36.11 7.29 6.25
C PHE A 536 -35.54 5.92 6.65
N ASP A 537 -35.45 5.00 5.70
CA ASP A 537 -34.72 3.75 5.88
C ASP A 537 -33.22 3.99 5.64
N SER A 538 -32.39 3.23 6.36
CA SER A 538 -30.95 3.46 6.35
C SER A 538 -30.15 2.19 6.64
N PHE A 539 -28.97 2.11 6.02
CA PHE A 539 -27.86 1.26 6.41
C PHE A 539 -26.64 2.16 6.60
N TRP A 540 -25.80 1.86 7.58
CA TRP A 540 -24.57 2.62 7.82
C TRP A 540 -23.47 1.71 8.36
N ASP A 541 -22.24 1.95 7.90
CA ASP A 541 -21.02 1.41 8.49
C ASP A 541 -19.96 2.54 8.45
N ILE A 542 -19.62 3.06 9.62
CA ILE A 542 -19.03 4.40 9.83
C ILE A 542 -18.05 4.32 11.01
N GLU A 543 -16.86 4.94 10.95
CA GLU A 543 -15.87 4.77 12.03
C GLU A 543 -16.41 5.22 13.40
N ASN A 544 -16.37 4.31 14.35
CA ASN A 544 -17.11 4.41 15.61
C ASN A 544 -16.51 5.47 16.57
N ASN A 545 -17.21 6.60 16.67
CA ASN A 545 -16.93 7.81 17.46
C ASN A 545 -15.93 8.82 16.86
N ARG A 546 -15.62 8.74 15.57
CA ARG A 546 -14.88 9.78 14.85
C ARG A 546 -15.68 10.33 13.69
N ASP A 547 -16.15 9.41 12.86
CA ASP A 547 -17.06 9.71 11.77
C ASP A 547 -18.51 9.78 12.24
N TYR A 548 -19.26 10.71 11.64
CA TYR A 548 -20.63 10.98 12.00
C TYR A 548 -21.53 11.37 10.82
N GLY A 549 -22.63 10.62 10.67
CA GLY A 549 -23.81 11.05 9.94
C GLY A 549 -24.71 11.94 10.81
N TYR A 550 -25.27 13.01 10.27
CA TYR A 550 -26.14 13.95 10.99
C TYR A 550 -27.43 14.21 10.21
N VAL A 551 -28.55 14.27 10.93
CA VAL A 551 -29.77 14.94 10.45
C VAL A 551 -29.87 16.29 11.16
N GLN A 552 -29.90 17.37 10.37
CA GLN A 552 -29.77 18.73 10.85
C GLN A 552 -30.89 19.62 10.33
N VAL A 553 -31.28 20.61 11.12
CA VAL A 553 -32.30 21.60 10.76
C VAL A 553 -31.80 23.03 10.90
N SER A 554 -32.23 23.89 9.98
CA SER A 554 -31.99 25.33 10.01
C SER A 554 -33.31 26.11 9.91
N THR A 555 -33.45 27.14 10.75
CA THR A 555 -34.60 28.06 10.78
C THR A 555 -34.28 29.44 10.20
N ASN A 556 -33.04 29.67 9.77
CA ASN A 556 -32.52 30.94 9.29
C ASN A 556 -31.84 30.84 7.91
N SER A 557 -32.43 30.02 7.02
CA SER A 557 -31.99 29.82 5.62
C SER A 557 -30.58 29.23 5.47
N GLY A 558 -30.17 28.37 6.40
CA GLY A 558 -28.88 27.66 6.35
C GLY A 558 -27.70 28.37 7.02
N LEU A 559 -27.92 29.54 7.65
CA LEU A 559 -26.85 30.29 8.34
C LEU A 559 -26.36 29.59 9.62
N THR A 560 -27.24 28.88 10.33
CA THR A 560 -26.88 28.00 11.46
C THR A 560 -27.71 26.73 11.42
N TRP A 561 -27.16 25.65 11.96
CA TRP A 561 -27.75 24.30 11.94
C TRP A 561 -27.80 23.72 13.35
N THR A 562 -28.80 22.87 13.60
CA THR A 562 -28.96 22.11 14.84
C THR A 562 -29.10 20.64 14.49
N THR A 563 -28.23 19.78 15.03
CA THR A 563 -28.35 18.31 14.95
C THR A 563 -29.56 17.81 15.72
N LEU A 564 -30.30 16.86 15.17
CA LEU A 564 -31.49 16.28 15.79
C LEU A 564 -31.20 14.89 16.37
N PRO A 565 -31.67 14.56 17.58
CA PRO A 565 -31.69 13.18 18.06
C PRO A 565 -32.70 12.34 17.27
N ASP A 566 -32.36 11.09 17.02
CA ASP A 566 -33.33 10.07 16.59
C ASP A 566 -34.24 9.64 17.75
N MET A 567 -35.50 9.33 17.43
CA MET A 567 -36.55 9.00 18.39
C MET A 567 -36.36 7.64 19.08
N ASP A 568 -35.58 6.72 18.49
CA ASP A 568 -35.30 5.39 19.03
C ASP A 568 -33.95 5.33 19.76
N GLY A 569 -33.17 6.42 19.74
CA GLY A 569 -31.92 6.57 20.47
C GLY A 569 -30.71 5.94 19.77
N VAL A 570 -30.75 5.83 18.45
CA VAL A 570 -29.62 5.33 17.64
C VAL A 570 -28.46 6.34 17.61
N LEU A 571 -28.78 7.62 17.45
CA LEU A 571 -27.78 8.71 17.41
C LEU A 571 -27.31 9.09 18.82
N THR A 572 -26.07 9.57 18.93
CA THR A 572 -25.42 9.92 20.21
C THR A 572 -24.85 11.34 20.23
N ASP A 573 -24.91 11.99 21.41
CA ASP A 573 -24.20 13.23 21.73
C ASP A 573 -22.84 12.98 22.43
N SER A 574 -22.42 11.72 22.51
CA SER A 574 -21.09 11.34 23.00
C SER A 574 -20.00 11.88 22.07
N ASN A 575 -19.05 12.61 22.63
CA ASN A 575 -17.89 13.15 21.90
C ASN A 575 -16.58 12.79 22.63
N PRO A 576 -16.10 11.53 22.54
CA PRO A 576 -14.92 11.10 23.28
C PRO A 576 -13.60 11.61 22.69
N TYR A 577 -13.56 11.90 21.38
CA TYR A 577 -12.34 12.28 20.66
C TYR A 577 -12.33 13.74 20.14
N GLY A 578 -13.44 14.47 20.24
CA GLY A 578 -13.55 15.88 19.84
C GLY A 578 -14.37 16.12 18.57
N PHE A 579 -14.48 15.11 17.69
CA PHE A 579 -15.08 15.23 16.35
C PHE A 579 -16.60 15.42 16.31
N ASN A 580 -17.36 14.99 17.33
CA ASN A 580 -18.82 15.02 17.25
C ASN A 580 -19.42 16.44 17.42
N LEU A 581 -20.09 16.94 16.38
CA LEU A 581 -20.81 18.21 16.35
C LEU A 581 -22.15 18.23 17.13
N GLY A 582 -22.67 17.09 17.59
CA GLY A 582 -23.94 17.04 18.32
C GLY A 582 -24.55 15.64 18.33
N TRP A 583 -25.82 15.51 17.95
CA TRP A 583 -26.48 14.20 17.79
C TRP A 583 -26.06 13.57 16.46
N GLY A 584 -25.10 12.65 16.51
CA GLY A 584 -24.51 11.99 15.33
C GLY A 584 -24.73 10.47 15.30
N LEU A 585 -24.76 9.92 14.08
CA LEU A 585 -24.87 8.50 13.73
C LEU A 585 -23.46 7.97 13.47
N THR A 586 -23.05 6.90 14.14
CA THR A 586 -21.67 6.38 14.09
C THR A 586 -21.65 4.88 14.39
N GLY A 587 -20.57 4.18 14.02
CA GLY A 587 -20.50 2.71 14.06
C GLY A 587 -21.32 2.06 12.95
N SER A 588 -21.77 0.82 13.16
CA SER A 588 -22.45 0.00 12.15
C SER A 588 -23.92 -0.28 12.50
N GLY A 589 -24.83 -0.26 11.53
CA GLY A 589 -26.23 -0.66 11.74
C GLY A 589 -27.16 -0.52 10.53
N SER A 590 -28.43 -0.85 10.73
CA SER A 590 -29.49 -0.63 9.74
C SER A 590 -30.88 -0.55 10.38
N GLY A 591 -31.80 0.15 9.70
CA GLY A 591 -33.21 0.32 10.09
C GLY A 591 -33.76 1.70 9.75
N THR A 592 -35.04 1.90 10.06
CA THR A 592 -35.73 3.20 9.88
C THR A 592 -35.35 4.18 10.99
N LEU A 593 -34.71 5.30 10.63
CA LEU A 593 -34.42 6.40 11.56
C LEU A 593 -35.55 7.44 11.55
N ARG A 594 -35.82 8.08 12.69
CA ARG A 594 -37.02 8.91 12.91
C ARG A 594 -36.73 10.15 13.74
N PHE A 595 -37.18 11.31 13.28
CA PHE A 595 -36.84 12.62 13.84
C PHE A 595 -38.10 13.47 14.09
N ASP A 596 -38.27 13.95 15.32
CA ASP A 596 -39.39 14.83 15.68
C ASP A 596 -39.10 16.28 15.26
N LEU A 597 -39.98 16.83 14.42
CA LEU A 597 -39.94 18.19 13.91
C LEU A 597 -41.10 19.07 14.44
N SER A 598 -41.83 18.61 15.45
CA SER A 598 -43.03 19.27 15.99
C SER A 598 -42.79 20.70 16.46
N ASP A 599 -41.62 20.98 17.05
CA ASP A 599 -41.22 22.31 17.51
C ASP A 599 -41.00 23.32 16.36
N TYR A 600 -40.90 22.83 15.12
CA TYR A 600 -40.74 23.66 13.92
C TYR A 600 -42.07 23.89 13.15
N THR A 601 -43.21 23.50 13.73
CA THR A 601 -44.54 23.84 13.18
C THR A 601 -44.75 25.35 13.11
N GLY A 602 -45.46 25.82 12.09
CA GLY A 602 -45.76 27.25 11.90
C GLY A 602 -44.71 28.06 11.11
N GLN A 603 -43.63 27.44 10.62
CA GLN A 603 -42.57 28.10 9.86
C GLN A 603 -42.07 27.28 8.65
N THR A 604 -41.11 27.83 7.89
CA THR A 604 -40.28 27.04 6.95
C THR A 604 -38.99 26.65 7.67
N ILE A 605 -38.51 25.45 7.43
CA ILE A 605 -37.18 24.99 7.81
C ILE A 605 -36.41 24.52 6.58
N ARG A 606 -35.09 24.49 6.69
CA ARG A 606 -34.23 23.67 5.83
C ARG A 606 -33.80 22.44 6.61
N LEU A 607 -33.95 21.26 6.01
CA LEU A 607 -33.43 20.00 6.52
C LEU A 607 -32.15 19.64 5.75
N ARG A 608 -31.21 18.98 6.42
CA ARG A 608 -29.94 18.56 5.86
C ARG A 608 -29.51 17.21 6.42
N PHE A 609 -29.13 16.28 5.55
CA PHE A 609 -28.21 15.20 5.90
C PHE A 609 -26.78 15.73 5.77
N THR A 610 -25.90 15.41 6.70
CA THR A 610 -24.46 15.71 6.62
C THR A 610 -23.70 14.45 6.98
N TYR A 611 -22.71 14.07 6.17
CA TYR A 611 -21.72 13.06 6.54
C TYR A 611 -20.39 13.78 6.72
N GLN A 612 -19.74 13.51 7.86
CA GLN A 612 -18.41 14.01 8.16
C GLN A 612 -17.54 12.88 8.68
N THR A 613 -16.35 12.76 8.11
CA THR A 613 -15.34 11.78 8.51
C THR A 613 -14.07 12.46 9.01
N ASP A 614 -13.27 11.72 9.76
CA ASP A 614 -11.95 12.19 10.20
C ASP A 614 -10.87 11.93 9.12
N PHE A 615 -9.62 11.78 9.52
CA PHE A 615 -8.47 11.66 8.64
C PHE A 615 -8.03 10.22 8.37
N THR A 616 -8.69 9.24 8.99
CA THR A 616 -8.27 7.83 9.01
C THR A 616 -9.47 6.88 8.97
N VAL A 617 -9.20 5.60 8.68
CA VAL A 617 -10.15 4.49 8.78
C VAL A 617 -11.44 4.71 7.97
N VAL A 618 -11.33 4.48 6.66
CA VAL A 618 -12.49 4.60 5.76
C VAL A 618 -13.38 3.35 5.87
N GLU A 619 -14.56 3.51 6.46
CA GLU A 619 -15.62 2.51 6.47
C GLU A 619 -16.59 2.70 5.26
N PRO A 620 -17.42 1.69 4.89
CA PRO A 620 -18.31 1.74 3.72
C PRO A 620 -19.27 2.93 3.58
N GLY A 621 -19.54 3.69 4.64
CA GLY A 621 -20.30 4.93 4.62
C GLY A 621 -21.78 4.80 4.97
N TRP A 622 -22.61 5.74 4.49
CA TRP A 622 -24.02 5.90 4.88
C TRP A 622 -24.97 5.82 3.70
N TRP A 623 -25.98 4.94 3.79
CA TRP A 623 -27.09 4.82 2.83
C TRP A 623 -28.40 5.36 3.41
N VAL A 624 -29.20 6.00 2.55
CA VAL A 624 -30.51 6.61 2.89
C VAL A 624 -31.53 6.31 1.78
N ASP A 625 -32.73 5.88 2.18
CA ASP A 625 -33.85 5.52 1.28
C ASP A 625 -35.22 5.83 1.93
N ASN A 626 -36.33 5.77 1.17
CA ASN A 626 -37.72 5.88 1.66
C ASN A 626 -38.00 7.14 2.52
N LEU A 627 -37.67 8.32 1.99
CA LEU A 627 -37.86 9.59 2.69
C LEU A 627 -39.35 9.91 2.92
N LEU A 628 -39.77 10.01 4.18
CA LEU A 628 -41.16 10.25 4.56
C LEU A 628 -41.26 11.38 5.60
N LEU A 629 -42.18 12.32 5.39
CA LEU A 629 -42.55 13.35 6.35
C LEU A 629 -44.05 13.27 6.61
N THR A 630 -44.45 13.08 7.87
CA THR A 630 -45.85 13.02 8.29
C THR A 630 -46.19 14.09 9.30
N ASP A 631 -47.46 14.49 9.34
CA ASP A 631 -48.09 15.25 10.43
C ASP A 631 -49.18 14.40 11.10
N ALA A 632 -49.83 14.92 12.14
CA ALA A 632 -50.89 14.22 12.87
C ALA A 632 -52.08 13.75 12.02
N ASN A 633 -52.23 14.23 10.78
CA ASN A 633 -53.39 14.00 9.92
C ASN A 633 -53.05 13.34 8.57
N SER A 634 -51.80 13.45 8.12
CA SER A 634 -51.43 13.22 6.70
C SER A 634 -49.93 13.06 6.46
N THR A 635 -49.58 12.45 5.33
CA THR A 635 -48.25 12.57 4.71
C THR A 635 -48.10 13.98 4.12
N LEU A 636 -47.04 14.68 4.51
CA LEU A 636 -46.66 16.00 3.97
C LEU A 636 -45.70 15.91 2.78
N TYR A 637 -44.85 14.87 2.78
CA TYR A 637 -43.88 14.56 1.72
C TYR A 637 -43.51 13.08 1.80
N GLU A 638 -43.27 12.46 0.65
CA GLU A 638 -42.88 11.06 0.49
C GLU A 638 -42.06 10.97 -0.80
N ASN A 639 -40.91 10.29 -0.76
CA ASN A 639 -40.03 10.07 -1.91
C ASN A 639 -39.21 8.80 -1.70
N ASP A 640 -39.36 7.84 -2.60
CA ASP A 640 -38.68 6.55 -2.65
C ASP A 640 -37.33 6.62 -3.39
N LEU A 641 -36.87 7.82 -3.77
CA LEU A 641 -35.62 8.11 -4.49
C LEU A 641 -35.45 7.42 -5.85
N ASP A 642 -36.42 6.61 -6.26
CA ASP A 642 -36.40 5.73 -7.42
C ASP A 642 -36.35 6.50 -8.76
N THR A 643 -36.97 7.68 -8.84
CA THR A 643 -37.17 8.39 -10.12
C THR A 643 -36.98 9.91 -10.15
N ASP A 644 -37.33 10.64 -9.08
CA ASP A 644 -37.17 12.10 -9.03
C ASP A 644 -36.90 12.58 -7.60
N PHE A 645 -35.70 13.12 -7.41
CA PHE A 645 -35.26 13.81 -6.20
C PHE A 645 -34.57 15.14 -6.54
N SER A 646 -34.94 15.74 -7.68
CA SER A 646 -34.45 17.05 -8.15
C SER A 646 -34.83 18.22 -7.22
N ASP A 647 -35.62 17.93 -6.19
CA ASP A 647 -36.08 18.84 -5.16
C ASP A 647 -35.25 18.76 -3.85
N TRP A 648 -34.15 18.01 -3.89
CA TRP A 648 -33.01 18.07 -2.99
C TRP A 648 -31.77 18.59 -3.71
N THR A 649 -30.85 19.21 -2.97
CA THR A 649 -29.51 19.57 -3.46
C THR A 649 -28.49 18.65 -2.79
N LEU A 650 -27.87 17.77 -3.57
CA LEU A 650 -26.85 16.81 -3.16
C LEU A 650 -25.45 17.36 -3.42
N ASN A 651 -24.56 17.23 -2.45
CA ASN A 651 -23.12 17.48 -2.53
C ASN A 651 -22.40 16.27 -1.91
N GLY A 652 -21.56 15.57 -2.67
CA GLY A 652 -20.91 14.31 -2.26
C GLY A 652 -21.80 13.05 -2.31
N TRP A 653 -23.11 13.17 -2.04
CA TRP A 653 -24.01 12.01 -2.09
C TRP A 653 -24.26 11.52 -3.53
N VAL A 654 -24.06 10.23 -3.76
CA VAL A 654 -24.31 9.53 -5.03
C VAL A 654 -25.56 8.65 -4.98
N ILE A 655 -25.96 8.13 -6.13
CA ILE A 655 -27.15 7.28 -6.28
C ILE A 655 -26.69 5.81 -6.34
N THR A 656 -27.29 4.95 -5.52
CA THR A 656 -27.13 3.49 -5.59
C THR A 656 -28.46 2.83 -5.96
N PRO A 657 -28.51 1.66 -6.62
CA PRO A 657 -27.37 0.90 -7.08
C PRO A 657 -26.62 1.59 -8.23
N SER A 658 -25.30 1.63 -8.13
CA SER A 658 -24.40 2.11 -9.16
C SER A 658 -23.58 0.95 -9.71
N ALA A 659 -23.13 1.08 -10.96
CA ALA A 659 -22.19 0.16 -11.57
C ALA A 659 -21.07 0.96 -12.21
N TYR A 660 -19.83 0.54 -11.99
CA TYR A 660 -18.65 1.10 -12.63
C TYR A 660 -17.80 -0.02 -13.20
N THR A 661 -17.09 0.28 -14.29
CA THR A 661 -16.19 -0.67 -14.94
C THR A 661 -14.74 -0.24 -14.76
N THR A 662 -13.86 -1.19 -14.45
CA THR A 662 -12.43 -0.95 -14.31
C THR A 662 -11.64 -1.81 -15.31
N PRO A 663 -10.59 -1.26 -15.95
CA PRO A 663 -9.86 -1.98 -16.98
C PRO A 663 -9.10 -3.18 -16.41
N ARG A 664 -9.11 -4.29 -17.17
CA ARG A 664 -8.28 -5.46 -16.91
C ARG A 664 -7.48 -5.81 -18.14
N TYR A 665 -6.20 -6.11 -17.95
CA TYR A 665 -5.34 -6.42 -19.09
C TYR A 665 -4.10 -7.22 -18.71
N TYR A 666 -3.61 -8.00 -19.67
CA TYR A 666 -2.29 -8.61 -19.57
C TYR A 666 -1.22 -7.67 -20.13
N LEU A 667 -0.07 -7.64 -19.47
CA LEU A 667 1.15 -7.00 -19.94
C LEU A 667 2.19 -8.08 -20.30
N PHE A 668 2.87 -7.89 -21.44
CA PHE A 668 3.95 -8.76 -21.90
C PHE A 668 5.18 -7.91 -22.23
N GLU A 669 6.31 -8.23 -21.61
CA GLU A 669 7.59 -7.59 -21.91
C GLU A 669 8.75 -8.59 -21.90
N TRP A 670 9.89 -8.20 -22.47
CA TRP A 670 11.09 -9.03 -22.50
C TRP A 670 12.15 -8.48 -21.54
N ARG A 671 12.54 -9.26 -20.54
CA ARG A 671 13.54 -8.88 -19.51
C ARG A 671 14.85 -9.63 -19.76
N ASP A 672 15.98 -8.95 -19.60
CA ASP A 672 17.32 -9.51 -19.78
C ASP A 672 18.39 -8.82 -18.89
N ASP A 673 19.63 -9.27 -18.98
CA ASP A 673 20.76 -8.83 -18.15
C ASP A 673 21.40 -7.50 -18.62
N ASN A 674 20.61 -6.49 -18.96
CA ASN A 674 21.10 -5.18 -19.40
C ASN A 674 20.70 -4.04 -18.47
N GLY A 675 21.51 -2.97 -18.44
CA GLY A 675 21.18 -1.76 -17.69
C GLY A 675 21.10 -2.01 -16.18
N PHE A 676 20.01 -1.56 -15.55
CA PHE A 676 19.64 -1.87 -14.17
C PHE A 676 19.00 -3.26 -14.01
N ASP A 677 18.37 -3.82 -15.05
CA ASP A 677 17.84 -5.20 -15.04
C ASP A 677 18.93 -6.27 -14.86
N ARG A 678 20.22 -5.92 -14.93
CA ARG A 678 21.32 -6.78 -14.44
C ARG A 678 21.12 -7.24 -13.00
N SER A 679 20.38 -6.49 -12.17
CA SER A 679 20.01 -6.91 -10.81
C SER A 679 19.12 -8.14 -10.74
N LEU A 680 18.52 -8.58 -11.85
CA LEU A 680 17.84 -9.88 -11.94
C LEU A 680 18.81 -11.08 -11.80
N ASN A 681 20.13 -10.86 -11.87
CA ASN A 681 21.14 -11.88 -11.53
C ASN A 681 21.45 -11.95 -10.01
N ASP A 682 21.08 -10.91 -9.25
CA ASP A 682 21.39 -10.75 -7.84
C ASP A 682 20.31 -11.21 -6.82
N PRO A 683 19.09 -11.71 -7.17
CA PRO A 683 18.12 -12.19 -6.19
C PRO A 683 18.70 -13.15 -5.15
N TYR A 684 18.20 -13.06 -3.91
CA TYR A 684 18.84 -13.72 -2.78
C TYR A 684 17.85 -14.20 -1.70
N ASN A 685 18.28 -15.18 -0.91
CA ASN A 685 17.62 -15.67 0.31
C ASN A 685 18.50 -15.38 1.52
N THR A 686 17.95 -14.82 2.59
CA THR A 686 18.67 -14.67 3.86
C THR A 686 18.96 -16.04 4.48
N GLU A 687 20.24 -16.36 4.65
CA GLU A 687 20.71 -17.55 5.37
C GLU A 687 21.08 -17.23 6.82
N TYR A 688 21.46 -15.98 7.11
CA TYR A 688 21.73 -15.50 8.46
C TYR A 688 21.57 -13.98 8.56
N ALA A 689 20.97 -13.51 9.64
CA ALA A 689 20.99 -12.10 10.03
C ALA A 689 21.19 -11.98 11.55
N VAL A 690 21.90 -10.93 11.98
CA VAL A 690 22.06 -10.55 13.39
C VAL A 690 21.21 -9.31 13.66
N ALA A 691 20.16 -9.46 14.49
CA ALA A 691 19.28 -8.37 14.90
C ALA A 691 19.79 -7.57 16.13
N GLY A 692 20.88 -8.00 16.75
CA GLY A 692 21.35 -7.51 18.06
C GLY A 692 22.22 -6.25 18.05
N GLY A 693 22.11 -5.41 17.02
CA GLY A 693 22.92 -4.20 16.85
C GLY A 693 24.29 -4.40 16.17
N PRO A 694 25.04 -3.31 15.93
CA PRO A 694 26.25 -3.33 15.11
C PRO A 694 27.41 -4.11 15.76
N PRO A 695 28.27 -4.76 14.95
CA PRO A 695 28.26 -4.75 13.49
C PRO A 695 27.20 -5.69 12.90
N PRO A 696 26.46 -5.27 11.86
CA PRO A 696 25.52 -6.14 11.16
C PRO A 696 26.25 -7.35 10.59
N THR A 697 25.59 -8.51 10.55
CA THR A 697 26.11 -9.69 9.84
C THR A 697 24.97 -10.33 9.08
N ASN A 698 24.93 -10.08 7.77
CA ASN A 698 23.97 -10.64 6.83
C ASN A 698 24.67 -11.60 5.88
N ILE A 699 24.19 -12.84 5.82
CA ILE A 699 24.68 -13.90 4.93
C ILE A 699 23.53 -14.29 4.03
N VAL A 700 23.69 -14.09 2.72
CA VAL A 700 22.68 -14.44 1.72
C VAL A 700 23.19 -15.43 0.68
N GLY A 701 22.30 -16.33 0.23
CA GLY A 701 22.51 -17.23 -0.91
C GLY A 701 21.84 -16.66 -2.17
N ARG A 702 22.53 -16.69 -3.32
CA ARG A 702 22.03 -16.11 -4.58
C ARG A 702 21.22 -17.12 -5.41
N MET A 703 20.17 -16.64 -6.06
CA MET A 703 19.19 -17.43 -6.81
C MET A 703 18.73 -16.66 -8.06
N PRO A 704 19.59 -16.54 -9.09
CA PRO A 704 19.34 -15.66 -10.23
C PRO A 704 17.99 -15.91 -10.89
N ALA A 705 17.31 -14.83 -11.27
CA ALA A 705 16.05 -14.92 -12.00
C ALA A 705 16.30 -15.46 -13.41
N THR A 706 15.31 -16.16 -13.96
CA THR A 706 15.42 -16.78 -15.29
C THR A 706 15.40 -15.68 -16.35
N THR A 707 16.57 -15.33 -16.86
CA THR A 707 16.74 -14.32 -17.92
C THR A 707 17.72 -14.82 -19.00
N PRO A 708 17.60 -14.38 -20.26
CA PRO A 708 16.52 -13.56 -20.81
C PRO A 708 15.21 -14.34 -20.95
N GLY A 709 14.07 -13.64 -20.80
CA GLY A 709 12.75 -14.25 -20.91
C GLY A 709 11.62 -13.22 -20.97
N MET A 710 10.44 -13.67 -21.38
CA MET A 710 9.22 -12.87 -21.39
C MET A 710 8.53 -12.95 -20.01
N THR A 711 8.29 -11.82 -19.36
CA THR A 711 7.35 -11.77 -18.23
C THR A 711 5.93 -11.59 -18.75
N VAL A 712 4.97 -12.13 -18.00
CA VAL A 712 3.54 -11.89 -18.20
C VAL A 712 3.00 -11.37 -16.87
N SER A 713 2.34 -10.23 -16.88
CA SER A 713 1.69 -9.66 -15.70
C SER A 713 0.20 -9.45 -15.96
N LEU A 714 -0.61 -9.55 -14.91
CA LEU A 714 -2.02 -9.19 -14.92
C LEU A 714 -2.16 -7.88 -14.14
N ARG A 715 -2.71 -6.85 -14.79
CA ARG A 715 -3.27 -5.66 -14.13
C ARG A 715 -4.76 -5.88 -13.98
N ASP A 716 -5.27 -5.71 -12.76
CA ASP A 716 -6.70 -5.62 -12.48
C ASP A 716 -7.00 -4.33 -11.74
N ALA A 717 -7.62 -3.35 -12.42
CA ALA A 717 -7.95 -2.07 -11.81
C ALA A 717 -9.20 -2.13 -10.91
N ALA A 718 -9.83 -3.30 -10.73
CA ALA A 718 -10.79 -3.53 -9.63
C ALA A 718 -10.09 -3.83 -8.28
N GLN A 719 -8.77 -3.94 -8.28
CA GLN A 719 -7.96 -4.25 -7.10
C GLN A 719 -6.99 -3.09 -6.86
N ASP A 720 -6.85 -2.72 -5.59
CA ASP A 720 -5.97 -1.63 -5.17
C ASP A 720 -4.54 -2.12 -4.89
N PHE A 721 -3.71 -1.17 -4.44
CA PHE A 721 -2.35 -1.40 -3.97
C PHE A 721 -2.31 -1.22 -2.44
N ASP A 722 -3.26 -1.83 -1.75
CA ASP A 722 -3.60 -1.68 -0.32
C ASP A 722 -2.65 -2.42 0.65
N TYR A 723 -1.51 -2.90 0.15
CA TYR A 723 -0.57 -3.78 0.85
C TYR A 723 -1.13 -5.13 1.35
N GLU A 724 -2.33 -5.54 0.96
CA GLU A 724 -2.94 -6.80 1.35
C GLU A 724 -3.25 -7.71 0.14
N ILE A 725 -3.34 -9.01 0.38
CA ILE A 725 -3.73 -10.01 -0.61
C ILE A 725 -4.67 -11.08 -0.04
N SER A 726 -4.88 -11.04 1.28
CA SER A 726 -5.67 -12.00 2.05
C SER A 726 -7.15 -11.62 2.20
N SER A 727 -7.50 -10.34 2.03
CA SER A 727 -8.87 -9.79 2.05
C SER A 727 -9.78 -10.50 1.02
N ASP A 728 -9.44 -10.39 -0.26
CA ASP A 728 -10.22 -10.91 -1.39
C ASP A 728 -9.82 -12.34 -1.82
N ILE A 729 -9.05 -13.06 -0.99
CA ILE A 729 -8.36 -14.32 -1.37
C ILE A 729 -9.29 -15.44 -1.85
N CYS A 730 -10.60 -15.39 -1.59
CA CYS A 730 -11.58 -16.37 -2.05
C CYS A 730 -12.75 -15.81 -2.88
N GLU A 731 -12.72 -14.53 -3.22
CA GLU A 731 -13.72 -13.94 -4.11
C GLU A 731 -13.62 -14.51 -5.56
N PRO A 732 -14.68 -14.40 -6.37
CA PRO A 732 -14.67 -14.79 -7.78
C PRO A 732 -13.49 -14.22 -8.59
N PRO A 733 -13.02 -14.90 -9.65
CA PRO A 733 -13.54 -16.15 -10.21
C PRO A 733 -12.98 -17.42 -9.52
N SER A 734 -12.06 -17.30 -8.58
CA SER A 734 -11.43 -18.45 -7.90
C SER A 734 -10.68 -18.03 -6.63
N CYS A 735 -10.53 -18.93 -5.65
CA CYS A 735 -9.62 -18.67 -4.54
C CYS A 735 -8.17 -18.63 -5.01
N GLY A 736 -7.45 -17.63 -4.54
CA GLY A 736 -6.05 -17.30 -4.82
C GLY A 736 -5.83 -15.78 -4.89
N PRO A 737 -4.58 -15.36 -5.10
CA PRO A 737 -4.16 -13.97 -4.98
C PRO A 737 -4.72 -13.11 -6.10
N LYS A 738 -5.19 -11.93 -5.69
CA LYS A 738 -5.66 -10.82 -6.51
C LYS A 738 -5.08 -9.55 -5.86
N PHE A 739 -4.60 -8.62 -6.67
CA PHE A 739 -3.93 -7.38 -6.25
C PHE A 739 -3.85 -6.47 -7.48
N GLY A 740 -3.63 -5.17 -7.31
CA GLY A 740 -3.64 -4.21 -8.43
C GLY A 740 -2.77 -4.63 -9.63
N LEU A 741 -1.60 -5.23 -9.37
CA LEU A 741 -0.70 -5.81 -10.39
C LEU A 741 -0.04 -7.08 -9.86
N LEU A 742 -0.04 -8.18 -10.63
CA LEU A 742 0.63 -9.44 -10.26
C LEU A 742 1.40 -10.06 -11.45
N VAL A 743 2.46 -10.80 -11.17
CA VAL A 743 3.24 -11.55 -12.18
C VAL A 743 2.74 -12.98 -12.29
N VAL A 744 2.59 -13.45 -13.52
CA VAL A 744 2.20 -14.83 -13.83
C VAL A 744 3.44 -15.72 -13.87
N GLU A 745 3.55 -16.66 -12.94
CA GLU A 745 4.74 -17.50 -12.77
C GLU A 745 4.64 -18.75 -13.65
N SER A 746 5.52 -18.88 -14.64
CA SER A 746 5.57 -20.08 -15.50
C SER A 746 5.90 -21.37 -14.73
N ASN A 747 6.51 -21.27 -13.54
CA ASN A 747 6.92 -22.38 -12.66
C ASN A 747 6.24 -22.32 -11.26
N ASN A 748 4.96 -21.93 -11.23
CA ASN A 748 4.09 -21.64 -10.09
C ASN A 748 4.04 -22.55 -8.83
N PHE A 749 4.74 -23.68 -8.78
CA PHE A 749 4.76 -24.48 -7.55
C PHE A 749 5.87 -24.00 -6.61
N PRO A 750 5.54 -23.68 -5.34
CA PRO A 750 6.50 -23.11 -4.42
C PRO A 750 7.62 -24.11 -4.10
N LYS A 751 8.85 -23.62 -4.13
CA LYS A 751 10.04 -24.39 -3.78
C LYS A 751 10.06 -24.54 -2.24
N ARG A 752 10.41 -25.72 -1.71
CA ARG A 752 10.38 -26.03 -0.27
C ARG A 752 11.64 -26.73 0.21
N PHE A 753 12.07 -26.45 1.43
CA PHE A 753 13.04 -27.26 2.17
C PHE A 753 12.44 -28.64 2.56
N ASP A 754 13.29 -29.61 2.88
CA ASP A 754 12.86 -30.96 3.30
C ASP A 754 12.52 -31.03 4.81
N THR A 755 13.11 -30.15 5.62
CA THR A 755 12.91 -30.05 7.07
C THR A 755 11.53 -29.46 7.39
N THR A 756 10.73 -30.19 8.17
CA THR A 756 9.37 -29.77 8.57
C THR A 756 9.31 -29.32 10.02
N PHE A 757 8.50 -28.29 10.31
CA PHE A 757 8.31 -27.77 11.68
C PHE A 757 6.88 -28.05 12.18
N PRO A 758 6.67 -28.54 13.43
CA PRO A 758 5.33 -28.90 13.91
C PRO A 758 4.31 -27.76 13.93
N ASN A 759 4.78 -26.52 14.08
CA ASN A 759 3.97 -25.30 14.10
C ASN A 759 3.75 -24.69 12.70
N LEU A 760 4.45 -25.16 11.66
CA LEU A 760 4.32 -24.64 10.29
C LEU A 760 3.55 -25.61 9.40
N GLN A 761 2.40 -25.17 8.85
CA GLN A 761 1.54 -25.97 7.95
C GLN A 761 1.27 -27.40 8.48
N GLY A 762 1.09 -27.53 9.80
CA GLY A 762 0.84 -28.81 10.49
C GLY A 762 1.99 -29.83 10.47
N GLY A 763 3.20 -29.41 10.08
CA GLY A 763 4.36 -30.30 9.92
C GLY A 763 4.30 -31.24 8.71
N TRP A 764 3.37 -31.01 7.78
CA TRP A 764 3.19 -31.86 6.59
C TRP A 764 4.25 -31.66 5.50
N VAL A 765 4.90 -30.48 5.51
CA VAL A 765 5.72 -29.93 4.44
C VAL A 765 6.75 -28.97 5.05
N GLY A 766 7.90 -28.81 4.41
CA GLY A 766 8.90 -27.84 4.84
C GLY A 766 8.54 -26.40 4.47
N PRO A 767 9.23 -25.41 5.06
CA PRO A 767 9.07 -24.01 4.71
C PRO A 767 9.49 -23.79 3.25
N THR A 768 8.88 -22.77 2.65
CA THR A 768 9.38 -22.17 1.43
C THR A 768 10.54 -21.21 1.75
N PRO A 769 11.47 -20.96 0.82
CA PRO A 769 12.22 -19.70 0.81
C PRO A 769 11.27 -18.48 0.83
N SER A 770 11.81 -17.30 1.12
CA SER A 770 11.03 -16.05 1.15
C SER A 770 10.22 -15.87 -0.14
N GLY A 771 8.96 -15.40 -0.02
CA GLY A 771 8.06 -15.16 -1.17
C GLY A 771 8.71 -14.31 -2.26
N ARG A 772 9.55 -13.35 -1.84
CA ARG A 772 10.42 -12.50 -2.65
C ARG A 772 11.17 -13.24 -3.76
N THR A 773 11.46 -14.53 -3.54
CA THR A 773 12.39 -15.32 -4.35
C THR A 773 11.70 -16.37 -5.21
N LEU A 774 10.44 -16.68 -4.90
CA LEU A 774 9.68 -17.72 -5.59
C LEU A 774 9.34 -17.32 -7.03
N SER A 775 9.11 -16.03 -7.30
CA SER A 775 8.84 -15.55 -8.67
C SER A 775 10.08 -15.44 -9.56
N GLY A 776 11.29 -15.78 -9.07
CA GLY A 776 12.53 -15.72 -9.86
C GLY A 776 12.50 -16.58 -11.14
N ASP A 777 11.74 -17.67 -11.17
CA ASP A 777 11.55 -18.52 -12.36
C ASP A 777 10.23 -18.29 -13.11
N ALA A 778 9.65 -17.09 -12.99
CA ALA A 778 8.37 -16.72 -13.60
C ALA A 778 8.37 -16.66 -15.14
N THR A 779 9.50 -16.38 -15.79
CA THR A 779 9.50 -16.05 -17.24
C THR A 779 9.07 -17.19 -18.15
N PHE A 780 8.54 -16.82 -19.31
CA PHE A 780 8.26 -17.69 -20.44
C PHE A 780 9.33 -17.51 -21.53
N GLY A 781 9.71 -18.59 -22.22
CA GLY A 781 10.67 -18.52 -23.32
C GLY A 781 11.41 -19.84 -23.57
N HIS A 782 12.63 -19.74 -24.09
CA HIS A 782 13.46 -20.89 -24.45
C HIS A 782 14.69 -21.08 -23.54
N THR A 783 14.81 -20.22 -22.52
CA THR A 783 15.85 -20.27 -21.49
C THR A 783 15.39 -21.23 -20.37
N PRO A 784 16.10 -22.34 -20.11
CA PRO A 784 15.87 -23.15 -18.90
C PRO A 784 16.21 -22.33 -17.65
N THR A 785 15.57 -22.61 -16.52
CA THR A 785 15.93 -21.94 -15.26
C THR A 785 17.34 -22.31 -14.84
N GLU A 786 18.04 -21.46 -14.10
CA GLU A 786 19.32 -21.85 -13.52
C GLU A 786 19.13 -22.83 -12.34
N ALA A 787 20.17 -23.60 -12.02
CA ALA A 787 20.22 -24.41 -10.82
C ALA A 787 20.85 -23.58 -9.69
N TRP A 788 20.21 -23.53 -8.52
CA TRP A 788 20.62 -22.69 -7.41
C TRP A 788 20.60 -23.46 -6.08
N THR A 789 21.18 -22.84 -5.05
CA THR A 789 21.31 -23.41 -3.71
C THR A 789 20.98 -22.33 -2.69
N ALA A 790 20.20 -22.69 -1.66
CA ALA A 790 19.91 -21.82 -0.53
C ALA A 790 19.93 -22.63 0.78
N SER A 791 20.14 -21.93 1.89
CA SER A 791 20.15 -22.52 3.23
C SER A 791 19.04 -21.98 4.11
N LEU A 792 18.46 -22.87 4.91
CA LEU A 792 17.46 -22.60 5.93
C LEU A 792 18.17 -22.21 7.24
N GLY A 793 18.30 -20.91 7.48
CA GLY A 793 18.90 -20.36 8.71
C GLY A 793 17.92 -20.21 9.88
N LEU A 794 16.66 -19.91 9.59
CA LEU A 794 15.62 -19.66 10.60
C LEU A 794 15.05 -20.97 11.18
N ASP A 795 15.16 -21.15 12.50
CA ASP A 795 14.42 -22.19 13.22
C ASP A 795 13.02 -21.68 13.57
N TYR A 796 12.03 -22.06 12.76
CA TYR A 796 10.63 -21.72 12.99
C TYR A 796 10.07 -22.24 14.33
N THR A 797 10.76 -23.14 15.04
CA THR A 797 10.37 -23.55 16.41
C THR A 797 10.68 -22.49 17.46
N THR A 798 11.74 -21.71 17.23
CA THR A 798 12.28 -20.73 18.20
C THR A 798 12.13 -19.29 17.73
N GLY A 799 11.89 -19.05 16.43
CA GLY A 799 11.87 -17.71 15.84
C GLY A 799 13.26 -17.09 15.67
N HIS A 800 14.33 -17.89 15.78
CA HIS A 800 15.71 -17.39 15.75
C HIS A 800 16.55 -18.04 14.65
N TYR A 801 17.50 -17.26 14.14
CA TYR A 801 18.52 -17.74 13.20
C TYR A 801 19.60 -18.56 13.91
N VAL A 802 19.99 -19.67 13.29
CA VAL A 802 21.02 -20.59 13.81
C VAL A 802 22.21 -20.70 12.87
N GLN A 803 23.39 -20.96 13.46
CA GLN A 803 24.64 -21.22 12.73
C GLN A 803 25.32 -22.50 13.27
N PRO A 804 25.68 -23.46 12.40
CA PRO A 804 25.40 -23.52 10.95
C PRO A 804 23.89 -23.63 10.64
N PRO A 805 23.46 -23.33 9.40
CA PRO A 805 22.06 -23.46 8.99
C PRO A 805 21.54 -24.90 9.13
N ILE A 806 20.22 -25.02 9.30
CA ILE A 806 19.49 -26.27 9.58
C ILE A 806 19.58 -27.23 8.39
N GLU A 807 19.43 -26.68 7.19
CA GLU A 807 19.43 -27.40 5.92
C GLU A 807 20.07 -26.51 4.85
N THR A 808 20.86 -27.08 3.95
CA THR A 808 21.28 -26.44 2.70
C THR A 808 20.79 -27.32 1.55
N LYS A 809 19.98 -26.76 0.65
CA LYS A 809 19.31 -27.49 -0.42
C LYS A 809 19.62 -26.87 -1.77
N SER A 810 19.77 -27.73 -2.78
CA SER A 810 19.98 -27.31 -4.17
C SER A 810 18.79 -27.71 -5.02
N TRP A 811 18.29 -26.77 -5.82
CA TRP A 811 17.22 -27.01 -6.78
C TRP A 811 17.82 -27.12 -8.20
N PRO A 812 17.48 -28.18 -8.95
CA PRO A 812 17.98 -28.33 -10.31
C PRO A 812 17.29 -27.37 -11.28
N SER A 813 17.99 -27.06 -12.37
CA SER A 813 17.44 -26.38 -13.54
C SER A 813 16.15 -27.06 -14.03
N LEU A 814 15.11 -26.26 -14.24
CA LEU A 814 13.84 -26.68 -14.81
C LEU A 814 13.82 -26.42 -16.33
N PRO A 815 13.10 -27.25 -17.13
CA PRO A 815 12.92 -26.98 -18.55
C PRO A 815 12.27 -25.62 -18.81
N ALA A 816 12.65 -24.97 -19.91
CA ALA A 816 12.04 -23.71 -20.33
C ALA A 816 10.53 -23.88 -20.63
N THR A 817 9.71 -22.91 -20.21
CA THR A 817 8.26 -22.86 -20.50
C THR A 817 8.00 -21.95 -21.70
N PRO A 818 7.77 -22.49 -22.92
CA PRO A 818 7.86 -21.71 -24.16
C PRO A 818 6.63 -20.86 -24.51
N ALA A 819 5.52 -21.00 -23.77
CA ALA A 819 4.28 -20.31 -24.08
C ALA A 819 3.43 -20.08 -22.82
N PHE A 820 2.76 -18.94 -22.78
CA PHE A 820 1.69 -18.63 -21.84
C PHE A 820 0.33 -19.06 -22.41
N HIS A 821 -0.54 -19.62 -21.56
CA HIS A 821 -1.91 -20.01 -21.87
C HIS A 821 -2.80 -19.76 -20.65
N ASP A 822 -3.55 -18.66 -20.65
CA ASP A 822 -4.52 -18.27 -19.62
C ASP A 822 -5.34 -19.44 -19.02
N SER A 823 -5.85 -20.32 -19.89
CA SER A 823 -6.62 -21.52 -19.56
C SER A 823 -5.91 -22.59 -18.69
N TYR A 824 -4.61 -22.47 -18.41
CA TYR A 824 -3.86 -23.47 -17.64
C TYR A 824 -3.98 -23.28 -16.10
N GLY A 825 -4.34 -22.07 -15.66
CA GLY A 825 -4.42 -21.69 -14.25
C GLY A 825 -3.04 -21.61 -13.59
N TYR A 826 -2.61 -20.41 -13.22
CA TYR A 826 -1.24 -20.18 -12.73
C TYR A 826 -1.11 -20.15 -11.21
N TYR A 827 -2.20 -20.17 -10.44
CA TYR A 827 -2.13 -20.35 -8.99
C TYR A 827 -1.89 -21.81 -8.57
N PRO A 828 -0.94 -22.14 -7.66
CA PRO A 828 -0.73 -23.50 -7.16
C PRO A 828 -1.86 -24.02 -6.24
N GLY A 829 -2.71 -23.14 -5.71
CA GLY A 829 -3.89 -23.53 -4.94
C GLY A 829 -3.58 -24.17 -3.59
N PHE A 830 -4.36 -25.19 -3.22
CA PHE A 830 -4.31 -25.86 -1.93
C PHE A 830 -3.63 -27.23 -2.00
N PHE A 831 -3.12 -27.71 -0.86
CA PHE A 831 -2.84 -29.12 -0.64
C PHE A 831 -3.78 -29.72 0.43
N TYR A 832 -4.08 -31.01 0.26
CA TYR A 832 -4.80 -31.84 1.22
C TYR A 832 -3.83 -32.91 1.76
N PRO A 833 -3.59 -33.00 3.08
CA PRO A 833 -2.60 -33.93 3.66
C PRO A 833 -3.03 -35.41 3.65
N GLY A 834 -4.08 -35.77 2.91
CA GLY A 834 -4.58 -37.15 2.80
C GLY A 834 -5.42 -37.62 3.99
N SER A 835 -5.58 -36.81 5.04
CA SER A 835 -6.41 -37.09 6.20
C SER A 835 -6.94 -35.80 6.85
N GLY A 836 -7.97 -35.91 7.69
CA GLY A 836 -8.66 -34.75 8.26
C GLY A 836 -9.69 -34.13 7.31
N SER A 837 -10.17 -32.94 7.66
CA SER A 837 -11.21 -32.19 6.94
C SER A 837 -10.75 -30.79 6.54
N SER A 838 -9.45 -30.61 6.28
CA SER A 838 -8.85 -29.28 6.08
C SER A 838 -7.99 -29.20 4.82
N LEU A 839 -8.10 -28.06 4.14
CA LEU A 839 -7.20 -27.65 3.08
C LEU A 839 -6.22 -26.59 3.59
N TYR A 840 -5.00 -26.63 3.06
CA TYR A 840 -3.91 -25.71 3.39
C TYR A 840 -3.39 -25.06 2.10
N PHE A 841 -3.02 -23.79 2.12
CA PHE A 841 -2.42 -23.15 0.95
C PHE A 841 -1.07 -23.79 0.59
N ASN A 842 -0.81 -23.99 -0.70
CA ASN A 842 0.54 -24.34 -1.17
C ASN A 842 1.49 -23.16 -0.90
N TYR A 843 1.14 -21.99 -1.39
CA TYR A 843 1.61 -20.67 -0.95
C TYR A 843 0.54 -19.66 -1.38
N PHE A 844 0.05 -18.79 -0.49
CA PHE A 844 -1.20 -18.07 -0.76
C PHE A 844 -1.03 -16.86 -1.69
N ALA A 845 0.14 -16.22 -1.67
CA ALA A 845 0.50 -15.10 -2.53
C ALA A 845 1.30 -15.49 -3.81
N ALA A 846 1.35 -16.78 -4.15
CA ALA A 846 2.03 -17.27 -5.36
C ALA A 846 1.30 -16.85 -6.65
N SER A 847 2.04 -16.30 -7.60
CA SER A 847 1.54 -15.92 -8.93
C SER A 847 0.26 -15.07 -8.89
N ALA A 848 -0.80 -15.48 -9.61
CA ALA A 848 -2.06 -14.77 -9.79
C ALA A 848 -3.23 -15.73 -10.06
N VAL A 849 -4.43 -15.35 -9.60
CA VAL A 849 -5.71 -15.80 -10.18
C VAL A 849 -5.91 -15.08 -11.51
N LEU A 850 -6.34 -15.79 -12.56
CA LEU A 850 -6.52 -15.21 -13.89
C LEU A 850 -8.00 -14.99 -14.21
N PRO A 851 -8.39 -13.92 -14.93
CA PRO A 851 -9.75 -13.73 -15.37
C PRO A 851 -10.26 -14.90 -16.23
N ALA A 852 -11.54 -15.24 -16.05
CA ALA A 852 -12.24 -16.30 -16.78
C ALA A 852 -13.67 -15.87 -17.12
N GLN A 853 -14.36 -16.61 -17.99
CA GLN A 853 -15.75 -16.33 -18.38
C GLN A 853 -16.78 -16.72 -17.30
N ASP A 854 -16.44 -17.70 -16.46
CA ASP A 854 -17.22 -18.23 -15.36
C ASP A 854 -16.27 -18.55 -14.20
N ASP A 855 -16.80 -18.66 -12.98
CA ASP A 855 -16.05 -19.12 -11.80
C ASP A 855 -15.42 -20.50 -12.04
N TYR A 856 -14.20 -20.69 -11.55
CA TYR A 856 -13.46 -21.94 -11.72
C TYR A 856 -12.82 -22.42 -10.42
N SER A 857 -12.69 -23.74 -10.31
CA SER A 857 -12.20 -24.39 -9.10
C SER A 857 -10.70 -24.17 -8.88
N THR A 858 -10.32 -23.76 -7.68
CA THR A 858 -8.93 -23.70 -7.25
C THR A 858 -8.28 -25.08 -7.29
N ARG A 859 -7.02 -25.14 -7.71
CA ARG A 859 -6.23 -26.37 -7.76
C ARG A 859 -6.11 -26.97 -6.34
N VAL A 860 -6.31 -28.29 -6.23
CA VAL A 860 -6.01 -29.07 -5.02
C VAL A 860 -4.96 -30.14 -5.33
N THR A 861 -3.99 -30.33 -4.44
CA THR A 861 -2.88 -31.30 -4.56
C THR A 861 -2.70 -32.15 -3.30
N LEU A 862 -1.80 -33.13 -3.37
CA LEU A 862 -1.11 -33.71 -2.21
C LEU A 862 0.05 -32.80 -1.77
N PRO A 863 0.67 -33.04 -0.59
CA PRO A 863 1.87 -32.33 -0.11
C PRO A 863 3.06 -32.37 -1.08
N ASP A 864 3.15 -33.40 -1.93
CA ASP A 864 4.18 -33.56 -2.97
C ASP A 864 3.84 -32.84 -4.29
N SER A 865 2.85 -31.93 -4.27
CA SER A 865 2.29 -31.22 -5.43
C SER A 865 1.54 -32.08 -6.45
N THR A 866 1.33 -33.39 -6.20
CA THR A 866 0.52 -34.24 -7.09
C THR A 866 -0.94 -33.77 -7.14
N PRO A 867 -1.52 -33.44 -8.31
CA PRO A 867 -2.92 -33.01 -8.43
C PRO A 867 -3.94 -34.03 -7.88
N LEU A 868 -5.02 -33.52 -7.29
CA LEU A 868 -6.19 -34.30 -6.85
C LEU A 868 -7.49 -33.84 -7.56
N PRO A 869 -7.68 -34.13 -8.86
CA PRO A 869 -8.81 -33.60 -9.64
C PRO A 869 -10.20 -34.01 -9.12
N GLN A 870 -10.29 -35.09 -8.33
CA GLN A 870 -11.54 -35.50 -7.68
C GLN A 870 -12.02 -34.56 -6.56
N LEU A 871 -11.22 -33.55 -6.20
CA LEU A 871 -11.57 -32.49 -5.25
C LEU A 871 -11.85 -31.15 -5.93
N TYR A 872 -11.84 -31.08 -7.27
CA TYR A 872 -12.11 -29.83 -8.00
C TYR A 872 -13.63 -29.65 -8.13
N GLY A 873 -14.12 -28.46 -7.81
CA GLY A 873 -15.55 -28.13 -7.78
C GLY A 873 -16.26 -28.53 -6.47
N LEU A 874 -15.49 -28.64 -5.38
CA LEU A 874 -16.00 -28.78 -4.00
C LEU A 874 -16.21 -27.42 -3.34
#